data_AF-A0AB35XEP5-F1
#
_entry.id   AF-A0AB35XEP5-F1
#
_cell.length_a   1.000
_cell.length_b   1.000
_cell.length_c   1.000
_cell.angle_alpha   90.00
_cell.angle_beta   90.00
_cell.angle_gamma   90.00
#
_symmetry.space_group_name_H-M   'P 1'
#
loop_
_entity.id
_entity.type
_entity.pdbx_description
1 polymer ?
#
loop_
_entity_poly.entity_id
_entity_poly.type
_entity_poly.pdbx_seq_one_letter_code
_entity_poly.pdbx_strand_id
1 'polypeptide(L)'
;MQNDFVSDVRSKANGYWPSILERLAIPTNRGEGPCPACGGITRYRFDNKDNRGTYFCSHCGAGTGLDLVMKVNQCGAREAAELVAEAMALPMPEPKPAREKPKTDIAGKVAALAAKASPGQSAYLTSKGLQCLFPMLSDGALLLVLKNGAGATTGAQVIKPDGNKRLVAGTVKKGSFCVVNSGETPETVIIAEGLATALSVQQFRPDATIIAAIDAGNLLPVAQVIRQRYPGAQIIIAADNDIKPGEPNTGKSAAEKAAKAVSGWVALPQSEEKADWNDFHQQYGLEAAAAAFNNSMYQPEGEKVVVKLKSIDGGKKEQKSALQGDELKPRVESRNDGLYWITPKVDKDSGEIINNETWLCSPLEVVGSGSDGAERYLVLRWRSPRGHEDITRAIPCADVGEREGWRSLKAGGVNVTTKSTFRAILADWLQQCGSGQEWIITHTTGWHHGAYIMPDGEVIGDPETPILFNGRSAASSGYAVSGTAEGWRDSVAYLAGGNPSMMLGVAAALSAPLIGLVGADGFGVHLFEQSSAGKTTTANIASSLWGEPDALRLTWYGTALGIANEAEAHNDSLLPLDEVGQGSSAKDVATSAYTLFNGAGKLQGAKEGGNRELKRWRTVAISTGEMDIETFLSAGGLKVKAGQLVRLLNIPMEKSTAFHGLQNGKAHADALKQAWIENHGAAGREWVKWLAAHQKEAKQAVHDAQTRWRGLIPADYGEQVHRVAERFAILEAALVTGASITGWDEQASRDAIQHSFNAWVKEFGTGNKEHQQIIEQCEAFLNAYGLSRFAPLPYDPASLPISNLAGYRKRKSNHDDAPMVFYTFPATFEKEIAHGFNARQFARALAAAGLLSEPSSGRGYQQKSPRIDGRQINVYVLQQVAEEGEE
;
A
#
# COMPACT_ATOMS: atom_id res chain seq x y z
N MET A 1 40.50 -8.29 -2.19
CA MET A 1 40.04 -9.68 -2.05
C MET A 1 38.71 -9.66 -1.33
N GLN A 2 37.63 -10.04 -1.99
CA GLN A 2 36.29 -10.10 -1.37
C GLN A 2 36.20 -11.38 -0.55
N ASN A 3 36.06 -11.26 0.78
CA ASN A 3 35.73 -12.39 1.66
C ASN A 3 34.31 -12.86 1.34
N ASP A 4 34.18 -14.10 0.90
CA ASP A 4 32.91 -14.80 0.78
C ASP A 4 32.42 -15.18 2.19
N PHE A 5 31.24 -14.69 2.58
CA PHE A 5 30.66 -14.89 3.92
C PHE A 5 30.61 -16.38 4.30
N VAL A 6 30.28 -17.25 3.35
CA VAL A 6 30.22 -18.70 3.56
C VAL A 6 31.61 -19.25 3.92
N SER A 7 32.65 -18.74 3.27
CA SER A 7 34.03 -19.14 3.55
C SER A 7 34.51 -18.67 4.93
N ASP A 8 34.11 -17.47 5.35
CA ASP A 8 34.45 -16.91 6.67
C ASP A 8 33.78 -17.72 7.80
N VAL A 9 32.48 -18.00 7.68
CA VAL A 9 31.75 -18.84 8.64
C VAL A 9 32.34 -20.24 8.71
N ARG A 10 32.64 -20.86 7.56
CA ARG A 10 33.26 -22.18 7.51
C ARG A 10 34.61 -22.22 8.22
N SER A 11 35.42 -21.17 8.05
CA SER A 11 36.71 -21.05 8.73
C SER A 11 36.55 -20.90 10.24
N LYS A 12 35.60 -20.07 10.69
CA LYS A 12 35.33 -19.83 12.11
C LYS A 12 34.73 -21.04 12.81
N ALA A 13 33.92 -21.84 12.11
CA ALA A 13 33.28 -23.04 12.64
C ALA A 13 34.24 -24.23 12.86
N ASN A 14 35.43 -24.21 12.27
CA ASN A 14 36.44 -25.26 12.48
C ASN A 14 36.82 -25.35 13.96
N GLY A 15 36.76 -26.55 14.54
CA GLY A 15 36.97 -26.78 15.97
C GLY A 15 35.70 -26.81 16.81
N TYR A 16 34.57 -26.30 16.30
CA TYR A 16 33.33 -26.11 17.07
C TYR A 16 32.14 -26.93 16.54
N TRP A 17 32.34 -27.75 15.51
CA TRP A 17 31.24 -28.50 14.87
C TRP A 17 30.38 -29.36 15.81
N PRO A 18 30.91 -30.07 16.83
CA PRO A 18 30.05 -30.82 17.75
C PRO A 18 29.02 -29.94 18.48
N SER A 19 29.43 -28.77 18.98
CA SER A 19 28.53 -27.87 19.72
C SER A 19 27.59 -27.09 18.79
N ILE A 20 28.06 -26.76 17.59
CA ILE A 20 27.22 -26.13 16.55
C ILE A 20 26.09 -27.07 16.15
N LEU A 21 26.40 -28.33 15.85
CA LEU A 21 25.41 -29.33 15.44
C LEU A 21 24.41 -29.63 16.57
N GLU A 22 24.87 -29.69 17.82
CA GLU A 22 24.00 -29.82 18.99
C GLU A 22 22.98 -28.67 19.12
N ARG A 23 23.43 -27.42 18.95
CA ARG A 23 22.55 -26.23 18.96
C ARG A 23 21.54 -26.23 17.82
N LEU A 24 21.90 -26.82 16.69
CA LEU A 24 21.02 -27.01 15.53
C LEU A 24 20.16 -28.27 15.61
N ALA A 25 20.18 -28.98 16.75
CA ALA A 25 19.47 -30.25 16.96
C ALA A 25 19.84 -31.35 15.95
N ILE A 26 21.08 -31.35 15.44
CA ILE A 26 21.62 -32.36 14.53
C ILE A 26 22.48 -33.36 15.33
N PRO A 27 22.10 -34.65 15.38
CA PRO A 27 22.82 -35.63 16.21
C PRO A 27 24.22 -35.96 15.69
N THR A 28 25.21 -35.90 16.58
CA THR A 28 26.61 -36.26 16.31
C THR A 28 26.97 -37.63 16.88
N ASN A 29 26.53 -38.69 16.20
CA ASN A 29 26.83 -40.06 16.60
C ASN A 29 28.28 -40.43 16.26
N ARG A 30 29.10 -40.70 17.29
CA ARG A 30 30.50 -41.16 17.11
C ARG A 30 30.60 -42.64 16.67
N GLY A 31 29.58 -43.44 16.98
CA GLY A 31 29.42 -44.83 16.51
C GLY A 31 28.53 -44.92 15.26
N GLU A 32 28.44 -46.12 14.66
CA GLU A 32 27.52 -46.35 13.54
C GLU A 32 26.07 -46.18 13.99
N GLY A 33 25.32 -45.31 13.31
CA GLY A 33 23.92 -45.03 13.67
C GLY A 33 23.08 -44.51 12.50
N PRO A 34 21.84 -44.07 12.76
CA PRO A 34 20.97 -43.52 11.74
C PRO A 34 21.48 -42.17 11.23
N CYS A 35 21.38 -41.94 9.92
CA CYS A 35 21.81 -40.69 9.30
C CYS A 35 20.76 -39.58 9.50
N PRO A 36 21.14 -38.41 10.06
CA PRO A 36 20.20 -37.30 10.26
C PRO A 36 19.72 -36.66 8.95
N ALA A 37 20.45 -36.85 7.84
CA ALA A 37 20.09 -36.26 6.55
C ALA A 37 19.13 -37.13 5.73
N CYS A 38 19.37 -38.44 5.63
CA CYS A 38 18.57 -39.33 4.76
C CYS A 38 17.70 -40.34 5.51
N GLY A 39 17.78 -40.40 6.85
CA GLY A 39 17.03 -41.37 7.66
C GLY A 39 17.51 -42.82 7.53
N GLY A 40 18.60 -43.08 6.80
CA GLY A 40 19.16 -44.43 6.64
C GLY A 40 19.63 -45.03 7.96
N ILE A 41 19.28 -46.29 8.23
CA ILE A 41 19.47 -46.97 9.53
C ILE A 41 20.85 -47.62 9.72
N THR A 42 21.73 -47.62 8.72
CA THR A 42 23.08 -48.20 8.85
C THR A 42 24.17 -47.26 8.36
N ARG A 43 25.31 -47.29 9.07
CA ARG A 43 26.62 -46.71 8.69
C ARG A 43 26.63 -45.21 8.39
N TYR A 44 25.98 -44.40 9.22
CA TYR A 44 26.37 -43.01 9.42
C TYR A 44 27.36 -42.89 10.59
N ARG A 45 28.43 -42.11 10.40
CA ARG A 45 29.40 -41.78 11.44
C ARG A 45 29.82 -40.33 11.31
N PHE A 46 29.76 -39.58 12.40
CA PHE A 46 30.41 -38.28 12.53
C PHE A 46 31.87 -38.51 12.98
N ASP A 47 32.83 -38.22 12.10
CA ASP A 47 34.25 -38.51 12.35
C ASP A 47 35.10 -37.26 12.63
N ASN A 48 34.58 -36.06 12.35
CA ASN A 48 35.18 -34.76 12.67
C ASN A 48 36.68 -34.65 12.36
N LYS A 49 37.12 -35.26 11.26
CA LYS A 49 38.51 -35.20 10.80
C LYS A 49 38.92 -33.76 10.55
N ASP A 50 40.15 -33.44 10.96
CA ASP A 50 40.75 -32.11 10.88
C ASP A 50 39.90 -31.00 11.52
N ASN A 51 39.02 -31.36 12.48
CA ASN A 51 38.08 -30.44 13.11
C ASN A 51 37.11 -29.74 12.14
N ARG A 52 36.84 -30.32 10.97
CA ARG A 52 35.97 -29.75 9.92
C ARG A 52 34.51 -30.22 9.99
N GLY A 53 34.13 -30.93 11.05
CA GLY A 53 32.79 -31.48 11.22
C GLY A 53 32.47 -32.58 10.21
N THR A 54 33.49 -33.29 9.73
CA THR A 54 33.28 -34.29 8.69
C THR A 54 32.43 -35.45 9.17
N TYR A 55 31.69 -36.01 8.23
CA TYR A 55 30.88 -37.18 8.45
C TYR A 55 30.92 -38.09 7.22
N PHE A 56 30.57 -39.35 7.42
CA PHE A 56 30.39 -40.34 6.36
C PHE A 56 29.02 -41.00 6.49
N CYS A 57 28.31 -41.13 5.37
CA CYS A 57 27.13 -41.97 5.24
C CYS A 57 27.22 -42.80 3.95
N SER A 58 26.91 -44.09 4.03
CA SER A 58 26.90 -44.98 2.85
C SER A 58 25.80 -44.67 1.83
N HIS A 59 24.74 -43.95 2.22
CA HIS A 59 23.60 -43.63 1.34
C HIS A 59 23.69 -42.24 0.71
N CYS A 60 23.98 -41.20 1.51
CA CYS A 60 24.01 -39.81 1.04
C CYS A 60 25.42 -39.22 0.91
N GLY A 61 26.45 -40.06 1.04
CA GLY A 61 27.86 -39.71 0.87
C GLY A 61 28.52 -39.06 2.09
N ALA A 62 29.78 -38.69 1.92
CA ALA A 62 30.58 -37.96 2.91
C ALA A 62 30.51 -36.45 2.68
N GLY A 63 30.78 -35.66 3.73
CA GLY A 63 30.80 -34.20 3.65
C GLY A 63 31.42 -33.55 4.88
N THR A 64 31.47 -32.22 4.90
CA THR A 64 31.86 -31.39 6.05
C THR A 64 30.64 -31.01 6.91
N GLY A 65 30.88 -30.37 8.06
CA GLY A 65 29.78 -29.99 8.95
C GLY A 65 28.76 -29.06 8.29
N LEU A 66 29.23 -28.15 7.42
CA LEU A 66 28.34 -27.26 6.65
C LEU A 66 27.49 -28.05 5.66
N ASP A 67 28.07 -29.05 5.00
CA ASP A 67 27.34 -29.93 4.06
C ASP A 67 26.28 -30.77 4.78
N LEU A 68 26.54 -31.15 6.04
CA LEU A 68 25.57 -31.85 6.87
C LEU A 68 24.39 -30.94 7.23
N VAL A 69 24.66 -29.68 7.63
CA VAL A 69 23.61 -28.68 7.92
C VAL A 69 22.75 -28.43 6.68
N MET A 70 23.37 -28.27 5.51
CA MET A 70 22.65 -28.11 4.23
C MET A 70 21.70 -29.29 3.95
N LYS A 71 22.19 -30.52 4.14
CA LYS A 71 21.40 -31.72 3.82
C LYS A 71 20.25 -31.96 4.82
N VAL A 72 20.46 -31.70 6.11
CA VAL A 72 19.41 -31.86 7.13
C VAL A 72 18.32 -30.80 7.00
N ASN A 73 18.69 -29.55 6.73
CA ASN A 73 17.75 -28.43 6.64
C ASN A 73 17.24 -28.16 5.21
N GLN A 74 17.66 -28.96 4.22
CA GLN A 74 17.30 -28.83 2.80
C GLN A 74 17.52 -27.41 2.24
N CYS A 75 18.63 -26.78 2.62
CA CYS A 75 18.91 -25.37 2.35
C CYS A 75 20.23 -25.16 1.57
N GLY A 76 20.39 -23.97 0.99
CA GLY A 76 21.60 -23.60 0.24
C GLY A 76 22.81 -23.33 1.14
N ALA A 77 24.02 -23.27 0.57
CA ALA A 77 25.26 -23.04 1.33
C ALA A 77 25.27 -21.73 2.14
N ARG A 78 24.58 -20.69 1.63
CA ARG A 78 24.43 -19.41 2.34
C ARG A 78 23.51 -19.53 3.55
N GLU A 79 22.33 -20.11 3.39
CA GLU A 79 21.37 -20.31 4.48
C GLU A 79 21.95 -21.23 5.57
N ALA A 80 22.67 -22.28 5.17
CA ALA A 80 23.41 -23.12 6.11
C ALA A 80 24.50 -22.35 6.87
N ALA A 81 25.21 -21.42 6.20
CA ALA A 81 26.18 -20.56 6.86
C ALA A 81 25.52 -19.54 7.80
N GLU A 82 24.31 -19.08 7.50
CA GLU A 82 23.52 -18.20 8.37
C GLU A 82 23.07 -18.94 9.64
N LEU A 83 22.57 -20.19 9.52
CA LEU A 83 22.25 -21.05 10.67
C LEU A 83 23.47 -21.35 11.54
N VAL A 84 24.63 -21.62 10.93
CA VAL A 84 25.88 -21.83 11.66
C VAL A 84 26.37 -20.53 12.33
N ALA A 85 26.27 -19.39 11.64
CA ALA A 85 26.62 -18.09 12.21
C ALA A 85 25.74 -17.75 13.41
N GLU A 86 24.44 -18.00 13.33
CA GLU A 86 23.50 -17.81 14.44
C GLU A 86 23.81 -18.75 15.61
N ALA A 87 24.02 -20.04 15.34
CA ALA A 87 24.40 -21.02 16.37
C ALA A 87 25.73 -20.67 17.05
N MET A 88 26.61 -19.91 16.38
CA MET A 88 27.89 -19.43 16.91
C MET A 88 27.85 -17.99 17.44
N ALA A 89 26.71 -17.29 17.36
CA ALA A 89 26.58 -15.86 17.63
C ALA A 89 27.58 -14.98 16.86
N LEU A 90 27.85 -15.32 15.60
CA LEU A 90 28.70 -14.52 14.70
C LEU A 90 27.92 -13.35 14.08
N PRO A 91 28.58 -12.20 13.82
CA PRO A 91 27.94 -11.06 13.19
C PRO A 91 27.46 -11.41 11.76
N MET A 92 26.19 -11.14 11.50
CA MET A 92 25.55 -11.36 10.20
C MET A 92 25.96 -10.26 9.20
N PRO A 93 26.16 -10.59 7.93
CA PRO A 93 26.49 -9.60 6.91
C PRO A 93 25.29 -8.66 6.73
N GLU A 94 25.54 -7.36 6.78
CA GLU A 94 24.50 -6.36 6.50
C GLU A 94 23.84 -6.66 5.15
N PRO A 95 22.49 -6.60 5.05
CA PRO A 95 21.80 -6.82 3.80
C PRO A 95 22.25 -5.76 2.79
N LYS A 96 22.99 -6.19 1.77
CA LYS A 96 23.28 -5.32 0.63
C LYS A 96 21.94 -4.91 0.01
N PRO A 97 21.72 -3.61 -0.24
CA PRO A 97 20.50 -3.16 -0.91
C PRO A 97 20.36 -3.93 -2.23
N ALA A 98 19.18 -4.48 -2.47
CA ALA A 98 18.85 -5.09 -3.74
C ALA A 98 19.18 -4.09 -4.85
N ARG A 99 20.03 -4.47 -5.80
CA ARG A 99 20.22 -3.69 -7.03
C ARG A 99 18.86 -3.56 -7.71
N GLU A 100 18.23 -2.40 -7.59
CA GLU A 100 17.13 -2.02 -8.47
C GLU A 100 17.65 -2.12 -9.91
N LYS A 101 17.08 -3.04 -10.69
CA LYS A 101 17.22 -2.95 -12.14
C LYS A 101 16.51 -1.66 -12.57
N PRO A 102 17.12 -0.83 -13.43
CA PRO A 102 16.50 0.43 -13.84
C PRO A 102 15.10 0.18 -14.39
N LYS A 103 14.08 0.77 -13.74
CA LYS A 103 12.70 0.77 -14.24
C LYS A 103 12.71 1.41 -15.63
N THR A 104 12.55 0.60 -16.67
CA THR A 104 12.23 1.13 -17.99
C THR A 104 10.77 1.54 -17.98
N ASP A 105 10.48 2.77 -18.39
CA ASP A 105 9.11 3.27 -18.55
C ASP A 105 8.42 2.53 -19.71
N ILE A 106 7.89 1.35 -19.41
CA ILE A 106 7.18 0.52 -20.38
C ILE A 106 5.85 1.16 -20.79
N ALA A 107 5.18 1.85 -19.87
CA ALA A 107 3.91 2.52 -20.13
C ALA A 107 4.09 3.64 -21.17
N GLY A 108 5.09 4.51 -21.01
CA GLY A 108 5.42 5.55 -21.98
C GLY A 108 5.83 5.00 -23.35
N LYS A 109 6.61 3.89 -23.38
CA LYS A 109 6.97 3.22 -24.64
C LYS A 109 5.75 2.68 -25.38
N VAL A 110 4.82 2.05 -24.67
CA VAL A 110 3.60 1.50 -25.27
C VAL A 110 2.67 2.63 -25.71
N ALA A 111 2.55 3.71 -24.94
CA ALA A 111 1.78 4.89 -25.33
C ALA A 111 2.32 5.52 -26.64
N ALA A 112 3.64 5.63 -26.78
CA ALA A 112 4.27 6.13 -28.02
C ALA A 112 4.04 5.21 -29.23
N LEU A 113 3.90 3.89 -29.03
CA LEU A 113 3.54 2.95 -30.09
C LEU A 113 2.05 3.02 -30.42
N ALA A 114 1.19 3.11 -29.41
CA ALA A 114 -0.25 3.23 -29.58
C ALA A 114 -0.64 4.52 -30.32
N ALA A 115 0.06 5.63 -30.06
CA ALA A 115 -0.13 6.89 -30.79
C ALA A 115 0.24 6.81 -32.28
N LYS A 116 1.02 5.80 -32.69
CA LYS A 116 1.38 5.52 -34.09
C LYS A 116 0.52 4.44 -34.73
N ALA A 117 -0.36 3.81 -33.95
CA ALA A 117 -1.25 2.78 -34.45
C ALA A 117 -2.59 3.39 -34.86
N SER A 118 -3.14 2.92 -35.97
CA SER A 118 -4.48 3.29 -36.45
C SER A 118 -5.32 2.05 -36.68
N PRO A 119 -6.65 2.09 -36.52
CA PRO A 119 -7.51 0.96 -36.88
C PRO A 119 -7.30 0.55 -38.34
N GLY A 120 -7.02 -0.72 -38.58
CA GLY A 120 -6.78 -1.25 -39.92
C GLY A 120 -7.04 -2.76 -40.02
N GLN A 121 -7.19 -3.24 -41.25
CA GLN A 121 -7.33 -4.67 -41.55
C GLN A 121 -5.94 -5.28 -41.75
N SER A 122 -5.48 -6.12 -40.82
CA SER A 122 -4.17 -6.78 -40.92
C SER A 122 -4.24 -8.05 -41.75
N ALA A 123 -3.18 -8.32 -42.52
CA ALA A 123 -3.01 -9.57 -43.26
C ALA A 123 -3.09 -10.82 -42.36
N TYR A 124 -2.68 -10.72 -41.09
CA TYR A 124 -2.83 -11.81 -40.12
C TYR A 124 -4.29 -12.13 -39.80
N LEU A 125 -5.14 -11.10 -39.61
CA LEU A 125 -6.56 -11.34 -39.36
C LEU A 125 -7.27 -11.84 -40.62
N THR A 126 -6.91 -11.28 -41.78
CA THR A 126 -7.42 -11.77 -43.08
C THR A 126 -7.06 -13.23 -43.33
N SER A 127 -5.81 -13.65 -43.06
CA SER A 127 -5.42 -15.06 -43.20
C SER A 127 -6.08 -15.97 -42.17
N LYS A 128 -6.46 -15.41 -41.03
CA LYS A 128 -7.34 -16.04 -40.03
C LYS A 128 -8.83 -15.84 -40.33
N GLY A 129 -9.22 -15.44 -41.54
CA GLY A 129 -10.63 -15.32 -41.96
C GLY A 129 -11.45 -14.28 -41.21
N LEU A 130 -10.81 -13.39 -40.46
CA LEU A 130 -11.45 -12.35 -39.64
C LEU A 130 -11.41 -11.00 -40.35
N GLN A 131 -12.57 -10.43 -40.63
CA GLN A 131 -12.72 -9.09 -41.22
C GLN A 131 -13.10 -8.09 -40.13
N CYS A 132 -12.12 -7.57 -39.39
CA CYS A 132 -12.35 -6.57 -38.35
C CYS A 132 -11.16 -5.60 -38.25
N LEU A 133 -11.48 -4.32 -37.99
CA LEU A 133 -10.47 -3.29 -37.79
C LEU A 133 -9.87 -3.42 -36.39
N PHE A 134 -8.54 -3.44 -36.30
CA PHE A 134 -7.81 -3.52 -35.05
C PHE A 134 -6.62 -2.55 -35.08
N PRO A 135 -6.12 -2.03 -33.93
CA PRO A 135 -4.95 -1.14 -33.92
C PRO A 135 -3.74 -1.75 -34.64
N MET A 136 -3.27 -1.06 -35.69
CA MET A 136 -2.20 -1.53 -36.57
C MET A 136 -1.15 -0.43 -36.77
N LEU A 137 0.13 -0.81 -36.70
CA LEU A 137 1.26 0.04 -37.00
C LEU A 137 1.44 0.23 -38.52
N SER A 138 2.21 1.24 -38.92
CA SER A 138 2.44 1.56 -40.33
C SER A 138 3.10 0.46 -41.16
N ASP A 139 3.73 -0.52 -40.51
CA ASP A 139 4.34 -1.70 -41.14
C ASP A 139 3.36 -2.89 -41.30
N GLY A 140 2.08 -2.68 -40.98
CA GLY A 140 1.03 -3.70 -41.09
C GLY A 140 0.93 -4.64 -39.88
N ALA A 141 1.74 -4.43 -38.84
CA ALA A 141 1.70 -5.23 -37.63
C ALA A 141 0.59 -4.78 -36.66
N LEU A 142 -0.14 -5.72 -36.09
CA LEU A 142 -1.14 -5.44 -35.05
C LEU A 142 -0.47 -5.10 -33.73
N LEU A 143 -1.05 -4.16 -33.00
CA LEU A 143 -0.62 -3.76 -31.67
C LEU A 143 -1.68 -4.12 -30.62
N LEU A 144 -1.35 -5.07 -29.76
CA LEU A 144 -2.19 -5.50 -28.64
C LEU A 144 -1.64 -4.86 -27.37
N VAL A 145 -2.32 -3.83 -26.87
CA VAL A 145 -1.96 -3.20 -25.59
C VAL A 145 -2.37 -4.13 -24.45
N LEU A 146 -1.42 -4.43 -23.56
CA LEU A 146 -1.65 -5.28 -22.39
C LEU A 146 -1.89 -4.43 -21.15
N LYS A 147 -2.94 -4.78 -20.40
CA LYS A 147 -3.32 -4.14 -19.15
C LYS A 147 -3.31 -5.14 -18.00
N ASN A 148 -3.11 -4.66 -16.79
CA ASN A 148 -3.32 -5.44 -15.57
C ASN A 148 -4.76 -5.29 -15.03
N GLY A 149 -5.03 -5.94 -13.89
CA GLY A 149 -6.34 -5.85 -13.20
C GLY A 149 -6.80 -4.43 -12.89
N ALA A 150 -5.87 -3.55 -12.51
CA ALA A 150 -6.13 -2.14 -12.25
C ALA A 150 -6.31 -1.28 -13.52
N GLY A 151 -6.21 -1.87 -14.72
CA GLY A 151 -6.35 -1.16 -15.99
C GLY A 151 -5.09 -0.41 -16.46
N ALA A 152 -3.98 -0.48 -15.73
CA ALA A 152 -2.72 0.15 -16.10
C ALA A 152 -2.01 -0.63 -17.21
N THR A 153 -1.40 0.09 -18.16
CA THR A 153 -0.64 -0.49 -19.27
C THR A 153 0.67 -1.12 -18.76
N THR A 154 0.81 -2.44 -18.96
CA THR A 154 1.96 -3.23 -18.49
C THR A 154 2.87 -3.70 -19.62
N GLY A 155 2.48 -3.45 -20.86
CA GLY A 155 3.24 -3.80 -22.05
C GLY A 155 2.39 -3.87 -23.29
N ALA A 156 2.94 -4.46 -24.35
CA ALA A 156 2.21 -4.72 -25.58
C ALA A 156 2.76 -5.97 -26.28
N GLN A 157 1.89 -6.64 -27.05
CA GLN A 157 2.29 -7.65 -28.03
C GLN A 157 2.10 -7.07 -29.44
N VAL A 158 3.09 -7.32 -30.30
CA VAL A 158 3.02 -7.01 -31.72
C VAL A 158 2.84 -8.32 -32.50
N ILE A 159 1.88 -8.36 -33.42
CA ILE A 159 1.67 -9.49 -34.34
C ILE A 159 1.94 -9.01 -35.76
N LYS A 160 2.97 -9.53 -36.40
CA LYS A 160 3.36 -9.16 -37.77
C LYS A 160 2.39 -9.76 -38.80
N PRO A 161 2.38 -9.22 -40.04
CA PRO A 161 1.58 -9.76 -41.16
C PRO A 161 1.77 -11.26 -41.43
N ASP A 162 2.97 -11.80 -41.16
CA ASP A 162 3.32 -13.21 -41.30
C ASP A 162 2.85 -14.10 -40.12
N GLY A 163 2.21 -13.50 -39.11
CA GLY A 163 1.75 -14.17 -37.89
C GLY A 163 2.79 -14.26 -36.77
N ASN A 164 4.02 -13.75 -36.96
CA ASN A 164 5.04 -13.76 -35.91
C ASN A 164 4.64 -12.81 -34.76
N LYS A 165 4.51 -13.38 -33.56
CA LYS A 165 4.10 -12.67 -32.34
C LYS A 165 5.32 -12.32 -31.47
N ARG A 166 5.45 -11.07 -31.03
CA ARG A 166 6.55 -10.61 -30.17
C ARG A 166 6.08 -9.65 -29.10
N LEU A 167 6.54 -9.84 -27.86
CA LEU A 167 6.31 -8.87 -26.78
C LEU A 167 7.26 -7.68 -26.91
N VAL A 168 6.76 -6.48 -26.66
CA VAL A 168 7.57 -5.25 -26.58
C VAL A 168 8.53 -5.38 -25.39
N ALA A 169 9.80 -5.03 -25.59
CA ALA A 169 10.82 -5.18 -24.56
C ALA A 169 10.48 -4.39 -23.28
N GLY A 170 10.45 -5.09 -22.14
CA GLY A 170 10.01 -4.55 -20.84
C GLY A 170 8.57 -4.90 -20.46
N THR A 171 7.83 -5.60 -21.32
CA THR A 171 6.46 -6.06 -21.04
C THR A 171 6.40 -7.02 -19.84
N VAL A 172 5.48 -6.75 -18.92
CA VAL A 172 5.14 -7.65 -17.81
C VAL A 172 3.96 -8.53 -18.24
N LYS A 173 4.24 -9.75 -18.76
CA LYS A 173 3.20 -10.64 -19.31
C LYS A 173 2.26 -11.23 -18.25
N LYS A 174 2.80 -11.75 -17.15
CA LYS A 174 2.05 -12.55 -16.17
C LYS A 174 0.88 -11.75 -15.59
N GLY A 175 -0.35 -12.25 -15.79
CA GLY A 175 -1.58 -11.61 -15.32
C GLY A 175 -2.00 -10.37 -16.11
N SER A 176 -1.29 -10.04 -17.20
CA SER A 176 -1.69 -8.97 -18.11
C SER A 176 -2.40 -9.53 -19.33
N PHE A 177 -3.37 -8.79 -19.85
CA PHE A 177 -4.28 -9.25 -20.90
C PHE A 177 -4.67 -8.12 -21.85
N CYS A 178 -5.18 -8.49 -23.03
CA CYS A 178 -5.75 -7.55 -23.99
C CYS A 178 -7.27 -7.64 -23.96
N VAL A 179 -7.95 -6.51 -23.78
CA VAL A 179 -9.41 -6.43 -23.81
C VAL A 179 -9.85 -6.20 -25.25
N VAL A 180 -10.71 -7.07 -25.78
CA VAL A 180 -11.14 -7.04 -27.18
C VAL A 180 -12.39 -6.18 -27.38
N ASN A 181 -13.33 -6.21 -26.43
CA ASN A 181 -14.49 -5.33 -26.36
C ASN A 181 -14.68 -4.79 -24.93
N SER A 182 -15.20 -3.58 -24.78
CA SER A 182 -15.36 -2.91 -23.49
C SER A 182 -16.85 -2.81 -23.09
N GLY A 183 -17.20 -3.36 -21.93
CA GLY A 183 -18.42 -3.05 -21.18
C GLY A 183 -18.08 -2.56 -19.76
N GLU A 184 -18.93 -1.72 -19.17
CA GLU A 184 -18.65 -1.07 -17.86
C GLU A 184 -18.82 -2.03 -16.67
N THR A 185 -19.66 -3.06 -16.79
CA THR A 185 -19.82 -4.16 -15.80
C THR A 185 -20.31 -5.44 -16.49
N PRO A 186 -19.43 -6.40 -16.86
CA PRO A 186 -19.85 -7.61 -17.54
C PRO A 186 -20.50 -8.64 -16.61
N GLU A 187 -21.68 -9.12 -16.96
CA GLU A 187 -22.27 -10.33 -16.36
C GLU A 187 -21.50 -11.60 -16.76
N THR A 188 -20.92 -11.62 -17.97
CA THR A 188 -20.11 -12.74 -18.49
C THR A 188 -18.78 -12.24 -19.03
N VAL A 189 -17.69 -12.88 -18.62
CA VAL A 189 -16.34 -12.64 -19.15
C VAL A 189 -15.80 -13.91 -19.79
N ILE A 190 -15.46 -13.83 -21.07
CA ILE A 190 -14.86 -14.95 -21.81
C ILE A 190 -13.37 -14.65 -22.04
N ILE A 191 -12.53 -15.56 -21.54
CA ILE A 191 -11.07 -15.48 -21.65
C ILE A 191 -10.63 -16.49 -22.70
N ALA A 192 -10.12 -16.00 -23.82
CA ALA A 192 -9.53 -16.80 -24.88
C ALA A 192 -8.01 -16.81 -24.78
N GLU A 193 -7.38 -17.87 -25.27
CA GLU A 193 -5.92 -18.00 -25.25
C GLU A 193 -5.23 -16.91 -26.11
N GLY A 194 -5.70 -16.73 -27.35
CA GLY A 194 -5.12 -15.80 -28.32
C GLY A 194 -6.14 -14.81 -28.92
N LEU A 195 -5.62 -13.81 -29.64
CA LEU A 195 -6.46 -12.76 -30.25
C LEU A 195 -7.44 -13.29 -31.30
N ALA A 196 -7.05 -14.22 -32.17
CA ALA A 196 -7.93 -14.75 -33.22
C ALA A 196 -9.11 -15.54 -32.62
N THR A 197 -8.84 -16.38 -31.61
CA THR A 197 -9.85 -17.08 -30.81
C THR A 197 -10.79 -16.08 -30.14
N ALA A 198 -10.25 -15.04 -29.51
CA ALA A 198 -11.03 -13.99 -28.85
C ALA A 198 -11.97 -13.27 -29.83
N LEU A 199 -11.45 -12.79 -30.97
CA LEU A 199 -12.24 -12.11 -32.00
C LEU A 199 -13.28 -13.01 -32.66
N SER A 200 -13.03 -14.32 -32.75
CA SER A 200 -14.03 -15.28 -33.24
C SER A 200 -15.16 -15.45 -32.24
N VAL A 201 -14.83 -15.66 -30.97
CA VAL A 201 -15.83 -15.79 -29.89
C VAL A 201 -16.70 -14.54 -29.79
N GLN A 202 -16.11 -13.35 -29.97
CA GLN A 202 -16.86 -12.09 -29.98
C GLN A 202 -18.00 -12.06 -31.01
N GLN A 203 -17.82 -12.68 -32.18
CA GLN A 203 -18.83 -12.65 -33.24
C GLN A 203 -20.10 -13.45 -32.87
N PHE A 204 -19.96 -14.49 -32.04
CA PHE A 204 -21.08 -15.33 -31.63
C PHE A 204 -21.43 -15.25 -30.12
N ARG A 205 -20.65 -14.50 -29.33
CA ARG A 205 -20.94 -14.07 -27.95
C ARG A 205 -20.78 -12.55 -27.80
N PRO A 206 -21.57 -11.73 -28.53
CA PRO A 206 -21.44 -10.27 -28.48
C PRO A 206 -21.87 -9.67 -27.14
N ASP A 207 -22.59 -10.44 -26.31
CA ASP A 207 -23.10 -10.09 -24.99
C ASP A 207 -22.03 -10.15 -23.88
N ALA A 208 -20.90 -10.83 -24.13
CA ALA A 208 -19.84 -11.03 -23.15
C ALA A 208 -18.68 -10.03 -23.31
N THR A 209 -17.97 -9.75 -22.21
CA THR A 209 -16.65 -9.11 -22.30
C THR A 209 -15.61 -10.16 -22.65
N ILE A 210 -14.87 -9.89 -23.73
CA ILE A 210 -13.94 -10.80 -24.37
C ILE A 210 -12.51 -10.33 -24.12
N ILE A 211 -11.69 -11.25 -23.64
CA ILE A 211 -10.30 -10.99 -23.24
C ILE A 211 -9.37 -12.00 -23.87
N ALA A 212 -8.24 -11.53 -24.42
CA ALA A 212 -7.16 -12.38 -24.87
C ALA A 212 -6.06 -12.49 -23.80
N ALA A 213 -5.77 -13.71 -23.35
CA ALA A 213 -4.74 -14.02 -22.36
C ALA A 213 -3.32 -14.09 -22.93
N ILE A 214 -3.17 -13.97 -24.26
CA ILE A 214 -1.91 -13.96 -25.02
C ILE A 214 -1.33 -15.36 -25.29
N ASP A 215 -1.30 -16.24 -24.29
CA ASP A 215 -0.91 -17.65 -24.41
C ASP A 215 -1.47 -18.52 -23.26
N ALA A 216 -1.47 -19.85 -23.45
CA ALA A 216 -1.98 -20.82 -22.47
C ALA A 216 -1.38 -20.66 -21.06
N GLY A 217 -0.07 -20.35 -20.98
CA GLY A 217 0.64 -20.17 -19.72
C GLY A 217 0.18 -18.97 -18.90
N ASN A 218 -0.58 -18.06 -19.51
CA ASN A 218 -1.09 -16.86 -18.88
C ASN A 218 -2.61 -16.93 -18.57
N LEU A 219 -3.30 -18.00 -18.99
CA LEU A 219 -4.74 -18.21 -18.70
C LEU A 219 -5.05 -18.18 -17.21
N LEU A 220 -4.32 -18.92 -16.38
CA LEU A 220 -4.55 -18.97 -14.93
C LEU A 220 -4.31 -17.61 -14.26
N PRO A 221 -3.15 -16.94 -14.43
CA PRO A 221 -2.93 -15.60 -13.89
C PRO A 221 -3.99 -14.59 -14.34
N VAL A 222 -4.39 -14.61 -15.62
CA VAL A 222 -5.41 -13.70 -16.14
C VAL A 222 -6.77 -14.02 -15.53
N ALA A 223 -7.18 -15.29 -15.48
CA ALA A 223 -8.44 -15.70 -14.88
C ALA A 223 -8.55 -15.23 -13.42
N GLN A 224 -7.50 -15.39 -12.62
CA GLN A 224 -7.47 -14.91 -11.23
C GLN A 224 -7.64 -13.39 -11.14
N VAL A 225 -6.94 -12.64 -12.00
CA VAL A 225 -7.07 -11.18 -12.06
C VAL A 225 -8.48 -10.75 -12.50
N ILE A 226 -9.09 -11.46 -13.46
CA ILE A 226 -10.46 -11.18 -13.91
C ILE A 226 -11.48 -11.51 -12.82
N ARG A 227 -11.31 -12.61 -12.08
CA ARG A 227 -12.18 -12.95 -10.94
C ARG A 227 -12.11 -11.92 -9.82
N GLN A 228 -10.91 -11.40 -9.54
CA GLN A 228 -10.75 -10.29 -8.59
C GLN A 228 -11.45 -9.02 -9.07
N ARG A 229 -11.35 -8.72 -10.37
CA ARG A 229 -11.95 -7.51 -10.96
C ARG A 229 -13.47 -7.59 -11.11
N TYR A 230 -13.99 -8.77 -11.44
CA TYR A 230 -15.42 -9.03 -11.65
C TYR A 230 -15.86 -10.27 -10.84
N PRO A 231 -16.04 -10.13 -9.51
CA PRO A 231 -16.31 -11.27 -8.63
C PRO A 231 -17.60 -12.02 -8.97
N GLY A 232 -18.65 -11.29 -9.38
CA GLY A 232 -19.96 -11.86 -9.75
C GLY A 232 -20.10 -12.33 -11.19
N ALA A 233 -19.13 -12.07 -12.07
CA ALA A 233 -19.25 -12.42 -13.48
C ALA A 233 -19.11 -13.92 -13.72
N GLN A 234 -19.87 -14.49 -14.66
CA GLN A 234 -19.59 -15.83 -15.17
C GLN A 234 -18.30 -15.79 -15.98
N ILE A 235 -17.26 -16.49 -15.52
CA ILE A 235 -15.98 -16.59 -16.23
C ILE A 235 -15.96 -17.87 -17.04
N ILE A 236 -15.75 -17.76 -18.35
CA ILE A 236 -15.66 -18.88 -19.27
C ILE A 236 -14.27 -18.85 -19.93
N ILE A 237 -13.53 -19.95 -19.86
CA ILE A 237 -12.26 -20.10 -20.55
C ILE A 237 -12.54 -20.75 -21.92
N ALA A 238 -12.43 -19.95 -22.98
CA ALA A 238 -12.52 -20.41 -24.37
C ALA A 238 -11.17 -20.98 -24.79
N ALA A 239 -11.01 -22.29 -24.64
CA ALA A 239 -9.75 -22.98 -24.78
C ALA A 239 -9.54 -23.53 -26.19
N ASP A 240 -8.28 -23.62 -26.61
CA ASP A 240 -7.90 -24.30 -27.83
C ASP A 240 -7.89 -25.83 -27.58
N ASN A 241 -8.43 -26.61 -28.51
CA ASN A 241 -8.41 -28.07 -28.43
C ASN A 241 -7.11 -28.60 -29.05
N ASP A 242 -6.06 -28.72 -28.25
CA ASP A 242 -4.74 -29.25 -28.65
C ASP A 242 -4.68 -30.79 -28.64
N ILE A 243 -5.73 -31.46 -29.11
CA ILE A 243 -5.74 -32.93 -29.11
C ILE A 243 -4.61 -33.50 -30.00
N LYS A 244 -3.85 -34.43 -29.43
CA LYS A 244 -2.82 -35.20 -30.12
C LYS A 244 -2.88 -36.66 -29.65
N PRO A 245 -2.75 -37.65 -30.55
CA PRO A 245 -2.73 -39.05 -30.15
C PRO A 245 -1.61 -39.34 -29.14
N GLY A 246 -1.96 -39.77 -27.93
CA GLY A 246 -1.01 -40.18 -26.89
C GLY A 246 -0.41 -39.06 -26.03
N GLU A 247 -0.75 -37.78 -26.25
CA GLU A 247 -0.28 -36.65 -25.42
C GLU A 247 -1.43 -36.01 -24.63
N PRO A 248 -1.18 -35.46 -23.43
CA PRO A 248 -2.17 -34.65 -22.72
C PRO A 248 -2.54 -33.40 -23.53
N ASN A 249 -3.83 -33.11 -23.64
CA ASN A 249 -4.32 -31.89 -24.27
C ASN A 249 -3.91 -30.67 -23.41
N THR A 250 -2.92 -29.91 -23.89
CA THR A 250 -2.30 -28.80 -23.16
C THR A 250 -3.26 -27.63 -22.97
N GLY A 251 -3.99 -27.24 -24.03
CA GLY A 251 -5.00 -26.18 -23.98
C GLY A 251 -6.12 -26.51 -22.99
N LYS A 252 -6.66 -27.73 -23.05
CA LYS A 252 -7.65 -28.23 -22.07
C LYS A 252 -7.12 -28.20 -20.64
N SER A 253 -5.91 -28.72 -20.41
CA SER A 253 -5.33 -28.79 -19.06
C SER A 253 -5.09 -27.41 -18.45
N ALA A 254 -4.60 -26.46 -19.25
CA ALA A 254 -4.39 -25.08 -18.81
C ALA A 254 -5.73 -24.37 -18.51
N ALA A 255 -6.74 -24.60 -19.34
CA ALA A 255 -8.06 -24.04 -19.17
C ALA A 255 -8.79 -24.60 -17.95
N GLU A 256 -8.76 -25.91 -17.72
CA GLU A 256 -9.35 -26.53 -16.52
C GLU A 256 -8.66 -26.04 -15.26
N LYS A 257 -7.33 -25.90 -15.27
CA LYS A 257 -6.58 -25.32 -14.14
C LYS A 257 -7.00 -23.88 -13.85
N ALA A 258 -7.15 -23.06 -14.90
CA ALA A 258 -7.60 -21.68 -14.77
C ALA A 258 -9.06 -21.61 -14.25
N ALA A 259 -9.96 -22.39 -14.84
CA ALA A 259 -11.37 -22.46 -14.46
C ALA A 259 -11.56 -22.95 -13.02
N LYS A 260 -10.86 -24.01 -12.58
CA LYS A 260 -10.89 -24.48 -11.18
C LYS A 260 -10.48 -23.40 -10.19
N ALA A 261 -9.45 -22.61 -10.52
CA ALA A 261 -8.95 -21.56 -9.64
C ALA A 261 -9.92 -20.38 -9.47
N VAL A 262 -10.94 -20.25 -10.32
CA VAL A 262 -11.86 -19.10 -10.32
C VAL A 262 -13.33 -19.48 -10.33
N SER A 263 -13.66 -20.75 -10.04
CA SER A 263 -15.02 -21.29 -10.18
C SER A 263 -15.62 -20.99 -11.57
N GLY A 264 -14.78 -21.06 -12.60
CA GLY A 264 -15.11 -20.76 -13.98
C GLY A 264 -15.57 -21.99 -14.77
N TRP A 265 -15.98 -21.75 -16.01
CA TRP A 265 -16.38 -22.75 -16.98
C TRP A 265 -15.29 -22.93 -18.03
N VAL A 266 -15.26 -24.08 -18.68
CA VAL A 266 -14.40 -24.36 -19.84
C VAL A 266 -15.29 -24.62 -21.06
N ALA A 267 -14.92 -24.05 -22.20
CA ALA A 267 -15.51 -24.35 -23.50
C ALA A 267 -14.40 -24.74 -24.49
N LEU A 268 -14.58 -25.89 -25.15
CA LEU A 268 -13.63 -26.46 -26.11
C LEU A 268 -14.34 -26.80 -27.43
N PRO A 269 -13.75 -26.52 -28.60
CA PRO A 269 -14.33 -26.92 -29.86
C PRO A 269 -14.39 -28.45 -29.97
N GLN A 270 -15.57 -29.00 -30.26
CA GLN A 270 -15.82 -30.43 -30.38
C GLN A 270 -15.28 -30.95 -31.73
N SER A 271 -14.00 -31.30 -31.76
CA SER A 271 -13.29 -31.81 -32.93
C SER A 271 -12.42 -33.02 -32.56
N GLU A 272 -12.33 -33.99 -33.47
CA GLU A 272 -11.41 -35.14 -33.35
C GLU A 272 -9.96 -34.76 -33.70
N GLU A 273 -9.77 -33.63 -34.37
CA GLU A 273 -8.47 -33.04 -34.71
C GLU A 273 -8.22 -31.76 -33.93
N LYS A 274 -6.96 -31.30 -33.90
CA LYS A 274 -6.58 -30.03 -33.27
C LYS A 274 -7.35 -28.88 -33.91
N ALA A 275 -8.10 -28.14 -33.09
CA ALA A 275 -8.90 -27.00 -33.53
C ALA A 275 -8.96 -25.91 -32.45
N ASP A 276 -8.90 -24.64 -32.86
CA ASP A 276 -9.29 -23.51 -32.02
C ASP A 276 -10.72 -23.04 -32.37
N TRP A 277 -11.28 -22.10 -31.61
CA TRP A 277 -12.62 -21.56 -31.89
C TRP A 277 -12.71 -20.78 -33.20
N ASN A 278 -11.59 -20.28 -33.73
CA ASN A 278 -11.55 -19.63 -35.04
C ASN A 278 -11.65 -20.66 -36.16
N ASP A 279 -10.89 -21.75 -36.08
CA ASP A 279 -10.92 -22.85 -37.07
C ASP A 279 -12.31 -23.51 -37.10
N PHE A 280 -12.91 -23.76 -35.92
CA PHE A 280 -14.25 -24.31 -35.82
C PHE A 280 -15.32 -23.36 -36.41
N HIS A 281 -15.22 -22.07 -36.11
CA HIS A 281 -16.11 -21.05 -36.67
C HIS A 281 -16.01 -20.99 -38.20
N GLN A 282 -14.81 -21.00 -38.78
CA GLN A 282 -14.67 -20.96 -40.23
C GLN A 282 -15.22 -22.19 -40.94
N GLN A 283 -15.09 -23.38 -40.32
CA GLN A 283 -15.53 -24.62 -40.93
C GLN A 283 -17.06 -24.80 -40.87
N TYR A 284 -17.69 -24.43 -39.76
CA TYR A 284 -19.10 -24.75 -39.50
C TYR A 284 -20.04 -23.53 -39.48
N GLY A 285 -19.50 -22.31 -39.52
CA GLY A 285 -20.26 -21.06 -39.49
C GLY A 285 -20.64 -20.61 -38.06
N LEU A 286 -21.14 -19.37 -37.96
CA LEU A 286 -21.41 -18.68 -36.68
C LEU A 286 -22.44 -19.40 -35.81
N GLU A 287 -23.56 -19.83 -36.39
CA GLU A 287 -24.66 -20.47 -35.64
C GLU A 287 -24.22 -21.81 -35.04
N ALA A 288 -23.50 -22.61 -35.82
CA ALA A 288 -22.96 -23.88 -35.35
C ALA A 288 -21.87 -23.68 -34.29
N ALA A 289 -21.01 -22.67 -34.44
CA ALA A 289 -20.00 -22.32 -33.45
C ALA A 289 -20.63 -21.87 -32.13
N ALA A 290 -21.69 -21.04 -32.16
CA ALA A 290 -22.43 -20.63 -30.97
C ALA A 290 -23.06 -21.82 -30.24
N ALA A 291 -23.71 -22.71 -30.99
CA ALA A 291 -24.33 -23.92 -30.43
C ALA A 291 -23.27 -24.86 -29.84
N ALA A 292 -22.18 -25.11 -30.56
CA ALA A 292 -21.07 -25.94 -30.09
C ALA A 292 -20.40 -25.35 -28.84
N PHE A 293 -20.18 -24.03 -28.81
CA PHE A 293 -19.63 -23.33 -27.65
C PHE A 293 -20.50 -23.58 -26.42
N ASN A 294 -21.80 -23.31 -26.51
CA ASN A 294 -22.72 -23.48 -25.39
C ASN A 294 -22.86 -24.95 -24.96
N ASN A 295 -22.89 -25.89 -25.90
CA ASN A 295 -23.00 -27.32 -25.62
C ASN A 295 -21.70 -27.93 -25.04
N SER A 296 -20.55 -27.31 -25.34
CA SER A 296 -19.24 -27.73 -24.84
C SER A 296 -18.92 -27.19 -23.45
N MET A 297 -19.75 -26.30 -22.89
CA MET A 297 -19.48 -25.69 -21.59
C MET A 297 -19.63 -26.70 -20.45
N TYR A 298 -18.58 -26.85 -19.65
CA TYR A 298 -18.61 -27.62 -18.42
C TYR A 298 -17.81 -26.95 -17.31
N GLN A 299 -18.19 -27.23 -16.06
CA GLN A 299 -17.36 -26.92 -14.91
C GLN A 299 -16.50 -28.15 -14.61
N PRO A 300 -15.16 -28.04 -14.64
CA PRO A 300 -14.31 -29.16 -14.27
C PRO A 300 -14.48 -29.46 -12.77
N GLU A 301 -14.90 -30.69 -12.43
CA GLU A 301 -15.13 -31.10 -11.03
C GLU A 301 -13.86 -30.92 -10.17
N GLY A 302 -13.98 -30.16 -9.08
CA GLY A 302 -13.29 -30.44 -7.82
C GLY A 302 -14.17 -31.35 -6.97
N GLU A 303 -13.66 -31.88 -5.85
CA GLU A 303 -14.48 -32.63 -4.88
C GLU A 303 -15.82 -31.91 -4.63
N LYS A 304 -16.91 -32.67 -4.77
CA LYS A 304 -18.28 -32.16 -4.88
C LYS A 304 -18.73 -31.47 -3.58
N VAL A 305 -19.03 -30.18 -3.68
CA VAL A 305 -20.10 -29.55 -2.91
C VAL A 305 -21.18 -29.13 -3.92
N VAL A 306 -22.26 -29.90 -3.99
CA VAL A 306 -23.41 -29.61 -4.84
C VAL A 306 -24.37 -28.70 -4.06
N VAL A 307 -24.39 -27.42 -4.41
CA VAL A 307 -25.51 -26.52 -4.08
C VAL A 307 -26.45 -26.48 -5.28
N LYS A 308 -27.67 -26.97 -5.10
CA LYS A 308 -28.78 -26.72 -6.05
C LYS A 308 -29.50 -25.44 -5.61
N LEU A 309 -29.27 -24.34 -6.31
CA LEU A 309 -30.14 -23.16 -6.26
C LEU A 309 -31.20 -23.29 -7.36
N LYS A 310 -32.47 -23.32 -6.96
CA LYS A 310 -33.60 -23.05 -7.86
C LYS A 310 -33.83 -21.54 -7.92
N SER A 311 -34.04 -21.06 -9.13
CA SER A 311 -34.47 -19.71 -9.48
C SER A 311 -35.77 -19.31 -8.78
N ILE A 312 -35.86 -18.04 -8.38
CA ILE A 312 -37.07 -17.39 -7.87
C ILE A 312 -37.65 -16.55 -9.01
N ASP A 313 -38.91 -16.78 -9.36
CA ASP A 313 -39.74 -15.77 -9.99
C ASP A 313 -41.05 -15.61 -9.19
N GLY A 314 -41.28 -14.36 -8.83
CA GLY A 314 -42.54 -13.69 -8.45
C GLY A 314 -43.75 -14.50 -7.98
N GLY A 315 -44.11 -14.25 -6.72
CA GLY A 315 -45.44 -13.73 -6.43
C GLY A 315 -46.46 -14.65 -5.76
N LYS A 316 -46.94 -14.16 -4.62
CA LYS A 316 -48.18 -14.47 -3.87
C LYS A 316 -48.14 -15.70 -2.94
N LYS A 317 -48.08 -15.33 -1.65
CA LYS A 317 -48.77 -15.92 -0.48
C LYS A 317 -49.28 -17.34 -0.68
N GLU A 318 -48.61 -18.29 -0.03
CA GLU A 318 -49.27 -19.32 0.78
C GLU A 318 -48.31 -19.84 1.85
N GLN A 319 -48.54 -19.41 3.10
CA GLN A 319 -48.00 -20.09 4.27
C GLN A 319 -48.77 -21.42 4.42
N LYS A 320 -48.14 -22.54 4.02
CA LYS A 320 -48.18 -23.86 4.66
C LYS A 320 -47.48 -24.91 3.79
N SER A 321 -46.73 -25.80 4.47
CA SER A 321 -46.14 -27.08 4.00
C SER A 321 -44.74 -27.11 3.35
N ALA A 322 -43.70 -26.65 4.06
CA ALA A 322 -42.31 -27.01 3.75
C ALA A 322 -41.53 -27.43 5.01
N LEU A 323 -41.93 -28.52 5.66
CA LEU A 323 -41.16 -29.24 6.68
C LEU A 323 -41.67 -30.70 6.73
N GLN A 324 -41.13 -31.55 5.86
CA GLN A 324 -41.02 -32.99 6.09
C GLN A 324 -39.64 -33.40 5.58
N GLY A 325 -38.62 -33.07 6.37
CA GLY A 325 -37.34 -33.75 6.29
C GLY A 325 -37.49 -35.14 6.89
N ASP A 326 -36.73 -36.10 6.39
CA ASP A 326 -36.67 -37.48 6.88
C ASP A 326 -36.48 -37.49 8.42
N GLU A 327 -37.56 -37.78 9.17
CA GLU A 327 -37.65 -37.58 10.62
C GLU A 327 -36.59 -38.37 11.42
N LEU A 328 -36.00 -39.39 10.78
CA LEU A 328 -35.00 -40.28 11.36
C LEU A 328 -33.55 -39.82 11.16
N LYS A 329 -33.30 -38.76 10.38
CA LYS A 329 -31.93 -38.27 10.18
C LYS A 329 -31.43 -37.49 11.39
N PRO A 330 -30.20 -37.81 11.88
CA PRO A 330 -29.54 -36.97 12.86
C PRO A 330 -29.35 -35.55 12.34
N ARG A 331 -29.53 -34.55 13.21
CA ARG A 331 -29.52 -33.15 12.82
C ARG A 331 -29.03 -32.26 13.96
N VAL A 332 -28.53 -31.08 13.61
CA VAL A 332 -28.32 -30.01 14.58
C VAL A 332 -29.57 -29.14 14.62
N GLU A 333 -30.03 -28.83 15.83
CA GLU A 333 -31.18 -27.98 16.09
C GLU A 333 -30.74 -26.74 16.86
N SER A 334 -31.11 -25.56 16.35
CA SER A 334 -30.85 -24.28 17.00
C SER A 334 -32.04 -23.88 17.87
N ARG A 335 -31.76 -23.57 19.13
CA ARG A 335 -32.73 -23.17 20.15
C ARG A 335 -32.24 -21.91 20.86
N ASN A 336 -33.13 -21.22 21.56
CA ASN A 336 -32.82 -19.98 22.27
C ASN A 336 -31.73 -20.15 23.36
N ASP A 337 -31.53 -21.38 23.83
CA ASP A 337 -30.61 -21.76 24.89
C ASP A 337 -29.35 -22.52 24.39
N GLY A 338 -29.28 -22.85 23.10
CA GLY A 338 -28.07 -23.45 22.52
C GLY A 338 -28.27 -24.18 21.20
N LEU A 339 -27.16 -24.73 20.70
CA LEU A 339 -27.14 -25.69 19.59
C LEU A 339 -27.09 -27.11 20.14
N TYR A 340 -27.95 -27.98 19.62
CA TYR A 340 -28.11 -29.37 20.08
C TYR A 340 -27.97 -30.34 18.91
N TRP A 341 -27.27 -31.45 19.12
CA TRP A 341 -27.28 -32.60 18.21
C TRP A 341 -28.41 -33.54 18.60
N ILE A 342 -29.34 -33.76 17.68
CA ILE A 342 -30.50 -34.63 17.85
C ILE A 342 -30.25 -35.92 17.08
N THR A 343 -30.33 -37.06 17.76
CA THR A 343 -30.28 -38.40 17.18
C THR A 343 -31.65 -39.09 17.39
N PRO A 344 -32.52 -39.05 16.37
CA PRO A 344 -33.79 -39.76 16.41
C PRO A 344 -33.56 -41.29 16.46
N LYS A 345 -34.31 -41.99 17.30
CA LYS A 345 -34.35 -43.45 17.35
C LYS A 345 -35.79 -43.92 17.44
N VAL A 346 -36.15 -44.93 16.66
CA VAL A 346 -37.46 -45.58 16.79
C VAL A 346 -37.41 -46.51 18.00
N ASP A 347 -38.32 -46.32 18.93
CA ASP A 347 -38.54 -47.22 20.04
C ASP A 347 -39.09 -48.56 19.52
N LYS A 348 -38.46 -49.66 19.93
CA LYS A 348 -38.74 -51.00 19.36
C LYS A 348 -40.08 -51.56 19.80
N ASP A 349 -40.65 -51.07 20.90
CA ASP A 349 -41.87 -51.59 21.51
C ASP A 349 -43.10 -50.73 21.18
N SER A 350 -42.93 -49.40 21.11
CA SER A 350 -44.02 -48.44 20.84
C SER A 350 -44.05 -47.92 19.40
N GLY A 351 -42.94 -48.02 18.65
CA GLY A 351 -42.81 -47.42 17.32
C GLY A 351 -42.66 -45.90 17.32
N GLU A 352 -42.60 -45.25 18.50
CA GLU A 352 -42.43 -43.81 18.64
C GLU A 352 -40.99 -43.36 18.37
N ILE A 353 -40.80 -42.16 17.83
CA ILE A 353 -39.48 -41.58 17.59
C ILE A 353 -38.98 -40.87 18.85
N ILE A 354 -37.98 -41.45 19.52
CA ILE A 354 -37.28 -40.86 20.64
C ILE A 354 -36.11 -40.01 20.12
N ASN A 355 -36.16 -38.71 20.37
CA ASN A 355 -35.10 -37.76 20.01
C ASN A 355 -34.07 -37.67 21.15
N ASN A 356 -32.95 -38.40 21.03
CA ASN A 356 -31.85 -38.24 21.98
C ASN A 356 -31.08 -36.96 21.67
N GLU A 357 -31.05 -36.03 22.61
CA GLU A 357 -30.39 -34.74 22.45
C GLU A 357 -29.02 -34.70 23.15
N THR A 358 -28.07 -34.01 22.55
CA THR A 358 -26.77 -33.70 23.16
C THR A 358 -26.40 -32.25 22.87
N TRP A 359 -26.13 -31.49 23.92
CA TRP A 359 -25.71 -30.10 23.80
C TRP A 359 -24.34 -29.95 23.13
N LEU A 360 -24.25 -29.04 22.15
CA LEU A 360 -23.02 -28.75 21.38
C LEU A 360 -22.35 -27.46 21.86
N CYS A 361 -23.10 -26.36 21.91
CA CYS A 361 -22.60 -25.06 22.37
C CYS A 361 -23.74 -24.12 22.77
N SER A 362 -23.37 -23.00 23.41
CA SER A 362 -24.29 -21.87 23.68
C SER A 362 -24.83 -21.29 22.37
N PRO A 363 -25.91 -20.48 22.39
CA PRO A 363 -26.51 -19.90 21.19
C PRO A 363 -25.46 -19.26 20.28
N LEU A 364 -25.42 -19.72 19.03
CA LEU A 364 -24.45 -19.30 18.02
C LEU A 364 -25.13 -19.34 16.66
N GLU A 365 -25.04 -18.24 15.93
CA GLU A 365 -25.63 -18.07 14.61
C GLU A 365 -24.53 -17.93 13.56
N VAL A 366 -24.67 -18.61 12.43
CA VAL A 366 -23.85 -18.37 11.23
C VAL A 366 -24.57 -17.31 10.41
N VAL A 367 -24.09 -16.08 10.45
CA VAL A 367 -24.76 -14.94 9.79
C VAL A 367 -24.28 -14.73 8.36
N GLY A 368 -23.14 -15.32 7.99
CA GLY A 368 -22.63 -15.23 6.62
C GLY A 368 -21.23 -15.77 6.44
N SER A 369 -20.69 -15.55 5.25
CA SER A 369 -19.28 -15.78 4.94
C SER A 369 -18.69 -14.55 4.29
N GLY A 370 -17.37 -14.40 4.37
CA GLY A 370 -16.68 -13.31 3.69
C GLY A 370 -15.23 -13.67 3.37
N SER A 371 -14.54 -12.76 2.71
CA SER A 371 -13.10 -12.87 2.46
C SER A 371 -12.43 -11.52 2.62
N ASP A 372 -11.19 -11.53 3.10
CA ASP A 372 -10.29 -10.37 3.10
C ASP A 372 -9.38 -10.32 1.86
N GLY A 373 -9.62 -11.20 0.88
CA GLY A 373 -8.80 -11.34 -0.33
C GLY A 373 -7.67 -12.38 -0.22
N ALA A 374 -7.27 -12.76 0.99
CA ALA A 374 -6.26 -13.79 1.24
C ALA A 374 -6.90 -15.08 1.79
N GLU A 375 -7.78 -14.94 2.78
CA GLU A 375 -8.44 -16.05 3.46
C GLU A 375 -9.97 -15.91 3.39
N ARG A 376 -10.67 -17.03 3.60
CA ARG A 376 -12.12 -17.06 3.70
C ARG A 376 -12.51 -17.18 5.17
N TYR A 377 -13.56 -16.48 5.56
CA TYR A 377 -14.04 -16.39 6.93
C TYR A 377 -15.51 -16.82 7.02
N LEU A 378 -15.84 -17.46 8.13
CA LEU A 378 -17.21 -17.61 8.60
C LEU A 378 -17.54 -16.47 9.55
N VAL A 379 -18.63 -15.77 9.29
CA VAL A 379 -19.12 -14.69 10.15
C VAL A 379 -20.14 -15.27 11.10
N LEU A 380 -19.82 -15.20 12.39
CA LEU A 380 -20.58 -15.79 13.47
C LEU A 380 -21.10 -14.70 14.39
N ARG A 381 -22.32 -14.90 14.91
CA ARG A 381 -22.95 -14.00 15.87
C ARG A 381 -23.41 -14.76 17.11
N TRP A 382 -23.15 -14.21 18.29
CA TRP A 382 -23.62 -14.76 19.57
C TRP A 382 -23.83 -13.65 20.60
N ARG A 383 -24.63 -13.92 21.63
CA ARG A 383 -24.84 -12.96 22.72
C ARG A 383 -23.65 -12.93 23.69
N SER A 384 -23.26 -11.72 24.07
CA SER A 384 -22.24 -11.52 25.11
C SER A 384 -22.65 -12.20 26.43
N PRO A 385 -21.75 -12.92 27.13
CA PRO A 385 -22.05 -13.45 28.46
C PRO A 385 -22.22 -12.36 29.54
N ARG A 386 -21.77 -11.13 29.26
CA ARG A 386 -21.75 -10.01 30.22
C ARG A 386 -22.80 -8.93 29.92
N GLY A 387 -23.64 -9.09 28.90
CA GLY A 387 -24.63 -8.09 28.50
C GLY A 387 -25.66 -8.62 27.49
N HIS A 388 -26.59 -7.77 27.05
CA HIS A 388 -27.61 -8.10 26.05
C HIS A 388 -27.19 -7.85 24.60
N GLU A 389 -25.92 -7.49 24.36
CA GLU A 389 -25.40 -7.16 23.04
C GLU A 389 -24.97 -8.40 22.26
N ASP A 390 -25.23 -8.37 20.95
CA ASP A 390 -24.76 -9.39 20.01
C ASP A 390 -23.31 -9.08 19.58
N ILE A 391 -22.43 -10.07 19.74
CA ILE A 391 -21.06 -10.04 19.26
C ILE A 391 -21.03 -10.70 17.88
N THR A 392 -20.58 -9.97 16.86
CA THR A 392 -20.32 -10.50 15.52
C THR A 392 -18.82 -10.60 15.28
N ARG A 393 -18.31 -11.76 14.82
CA ARG A 393 -16.89 -11.95 14.48
C ARG A 393 -16.69 -12.80 13.25
N ALA A 394 -15.61 -12.52 12.51
CA ALA A 394 -15.09 -13.37 11.45
C ALA A 394 -14.09 -14.38 12.03
N ILE A 395 -14.31 -15.66 11.77
CA ILE A 395 -13.39 -16.75 12.10
C ILE A 395 -12.85 -17.31 10.79
N PRO A 396 -11.52 -17.40 10.60
CA PRO A 396 -10.96 -18.03 9.40
C PRO A 396 -11.53 -19.43 9.21
N CYS A 397 -11.97 -19.77 8.00
CA CYS A 397 -12.52 -21.10 7.72
C CYS A 397 -11.48 -22.20 8.00
N ALA A 398 -10.19 -21.91 7.80
CA ALA A 398 -9.08 -22.81 8.12
C ALA A 398 -8.97 -23.13 9.62
N ASP A 399 -9.51 -22.27 10.49
CA ASP A 399 -9.48 -22.44 11.95
C ASP A 399 -10.71 -23.16 12.48
N VAL A 400 -11.76 -23.34 11.68
CA VAL A 400 -13.02 -23.96 12.14
C VAL A 400 -12.81 -25.45 12.36
N GLY A 401 -13.05 -25.88 13.61
CA GLY A 401 -12.74 -27.25 14.05
C GLY A 401 -11.35 -27.40 14.65
N GLU A 402 -10.47 -26.44 14.42
CA GLU A 402 -9.09 -26.44 14.91
C GLU A 402 -8.94 -25.81 16.30
N ARG A 403 -7.79 -26.04 16.93
CA ARG A 403 -7.48 -25.51 18.27
C ARG A 403 -7.62 -23.98 18.33
N GLU A 404 -7.21 -23.28 17.27
CA GLU A 404 -7.25 -21.81 17.20
C GLU A 404 -8.68 -21.28 17.11
N GLY A 405 -9.52 -21.85 16.24
CA GLY A 405 -10.93 -21.46 16.13
C GLY A 405 -11.72 -21.71 17.43
N TRP A 406 -11.53 -22.86 18.06
CA TRP A 406 -12.15 -23.13 19.38
C TRP A 406 -11.66 -22.18 20.47
N ARG A 407 -10.39 -21.77 20.41
CA ARG A 407 -9.84 -20.79 21.36
C ARG A 407 -10.49 -19.42 21.15
N SER A 408 -10.64 -18.99 19.91
CA SER A 408 -11.27 -17.71 19.55
C SER A 408 -12.73 -17.64 20.03
N LEU A 409 -13.52 -18.67 19.75
CA LEU A 409 -14.93 -18.75 20.20
C LEU A 409 -15.07 -18.69 21.72
N LYS A 410 -14.28 -19.48 22.44
CA LYS A 410 -14.30 -19.49 23.92
C LYS A 410 -13.82 -18.17 24.51
N ALA A 411 -12.81 -17.53 23.91
CA ALA A 411 -12.34 -16.21 24.34
C ALA A 411 -13.43 -15.14 24.13
N GLY A 412 -14.25 -15.31 23.09
CA GLY A 412 -15.44 -14.48 22.83
C GLY A 412 -16.64 -14.76 23.73
N GLY A 413 -16.56 -15.76 24.62
CA GLY A 413 -17.63 -16.12 25.56
C GLY A 413 -18.55 -17.25 25.11
N VAL A 414 -18.28 -17.89 23.97
CA VAL A 414 -19.08 -19.04 23.50
C VAL A 414 -18.68 -20.29 24.29
N ASN A 415 -19.64 -20.90 24.98
CA ASN A 415 -19.42 -22.18 25.65
C ASN A 415 -19.56 -23.30 24.64
N VAL A 416 -18.58 -24.21 24.58
CA VAL A 416 -18.55 -25.33 23.62
C VAL A 416 -18.33 -26.65 24.36
N THR A 417 -19.00 -27.71 23.93
CA THR A 417 -18.88 -29.08 24.46
C THR A 417 -17.42 -29.53 24.59
N THR A 418 -17.12 -30.36 25.59
CA THR A 418 -15.77 -30.90 25.83
C THR A 418 -15.50 -32.21 25.10
N LYS A 419 -16.54 -32.88 24.60
CA LYS A 419 -16.46 -34.17 23.92
C LYS A 419 -15.98 -33.98 22.47
N SER A 420 -14.89 -34.64 22.08
CA SER A 420 -14.27 -34.50 20.76
C SER A 420 -15.21 -34.83 19.60
N THR A 421 -15.98 -35.91 19.71
CA THR A 421 -16.96 -36.33 18.68
C THR A 421 -17.98 -35.25 18.39
N PHE A 422 -18.51 -34.59 19.42
CA PHE A 422 -19.51 -33.54 19.25
C PHE A 422 -18.92 -32.21 18.80
N ARG A 423 -17.63 -31.94 19.08
CA ARG A 423 -16.91 -30.82 18.47
C ARG A 423 -16.73 -31.00 16.97
N ALA A 424 -16.41 -32.21 16.51
CA ALA A 424 -16.31 -32.50 15.08
C ALA A 424 -17.66 -32.24 14.37
N ILE A 425 -18.76 -32.73 14.96
CA ILE A 425 -20.11 -32.45 14.45
C ILE A 425 -20.42 -30.95 14.39
N LEU A 426 -20.06 -30.20 15.44
CA LEU A 426 -20.25 -28.74 15.44
C LEU A 426 -19.39 -28.05 14.37
N ALA A 427 -18.15 -28.49 14.16
CA ALA A 427 -17.29 -27.95 13.10
C ALA A 427 -17.86 -28.21 11.71
N ASP A 428 -18.33 -29.43 11.46
CA ASP A 428 -18.98 -29.80 10.19
C ASP A 428 -20.24 -28.95 9.96
N TRP A 429 -21.06 -28.78 11.01
CA TRP A 429 -22.25 -27.93 10.95
C TRP A 429 -21.90 -26.46 10.64
N LEU A 430 -20.89 -25.89 11.30
CA LEU A 430 -20.43 -24.51 11.06
C LEU A 430 -19.95 -24.33 9.61
N GLN A 431 -19.23 -25.29 9.06
CA GLN A 431 -18.75 -25.24 7.67
C GLN A 431 -19.87 -25.40 6.64
N GLN A 432 -20.91 -26.20 6.95
CA GLN A 432 -22.01 -26.48 6.03
C GLN A 432 -23.14 -25.44 6.07
N CYS A 433 -23.30 -24.71 7.18
CA CYS A 433 -24.39 -23.73 7.35
C CYS A 433 -24.15 -22.38 6.66
N GLY A 434 -22.97 -22.15 6.07
CA GLY A 434 -22.64 -20.88 5.41
C GLY A 434 -23.26 -20.76 4.02
N SER A 435 -24.50 -20.24 3.90
CA SER A 435 -25.04 -19.82 2.59
C SER A 435 -26.02 -18.63 2.60
N GLY A 436 -26.09 -17.84 3.68
CA GLY A 436 -27.09 -16.77 3.78
C GLY A 436 -26.71 -15.43 3.13
N GLN A 437 -25.56 -14.87 3.52
CA GLN A 437 -25.17 -13.49 3.20
C GLN A 437 -23.65 -13.38 3.04
N GLU A 438 -23.18 -12.69 2.00
CA GLU A 438 -21.76 -12.39 1.83
C GLU A 438 -21.40 -11.13 2.63
N TRP A 439 -20.23 -11.15 3.27
CA TRP A 439 -19.69 -10.05 4.08
C TRP A 439 -18.34 -9.62 3.52
N ILE A 440 -18.08 -8.31 3.57
CA ILE A 440 -16.76 -7.75 3.29
C ILE A 440 -15.96 -7.78 4.59
N ILE A 441 -14.83 -8.49 4.59
CA ILE A 441 -13.94 -8.54 5.75
C ILE A 441 -12.75 -7.63 5.48
N THR A 442 -12.46 -6.70 6.39
CA THR A 442 -11.35 -5.76 6.23
C THR A 442 -10.56 -5.59 7.52
N HIS A 443 -9.26 -5.38 7.38
CA HIS A 443 -8.34 -5.11 8.48
C HIS A 443 -7.97 -3.63 8.59
N THR A 444 -8.44 -2.80 7.66
CA THR A 444 -8.19 -1.35 7.65
C THR A 444 -9.44 -0.58 8.04
N THR A 445 -9.21 0.59 8.63
CA THR A 445 -10.25 1.58 8.96
C THR A 445 -10.47 2.52 7.78
N GLY A 446 -11.45 3.41 7.88
CA GLY A 446 -11.75 4.41 6.86
C GLY A 446 -12.83 4.00 5.87
N TRP A 447 -12.82 4.57 4.68
CA TRP A 447 -13.90 4.38 3.70
C TRP A 447 -13.82 3.02 3.00
N HIS A 448 -14.89 2.25 3.13
CA HIS A 448 -15.09 0.96 2.46
C HIS A 448 -16.51 0.88 1.92
N HIS A 449 -16.66 0.74 0.60
CA HIS A 449 -17.94 0.46 -0.07
C HIS A 449 -19.11 1.37 0.36
N GLY A 450 -18.84 2.67 0.53
CA GLY A 450 -19.86 3.66 0.89
C GLY A 450 -20.06 3.84 2.40
N ALA A 451 -19.54 2.94 3.23
CA ALA A 451 -19.51 3.08 4.68
C ALA A 451 -18.11 3.46 5.19
N TYR A 452 -18.07 3.97 6.40
CA TYR A 452 -16.83 4.34 7.09
C TYR A 452 -16.63 3.44 8.30
N ILE A 453 -15.42 2.93 8.47
CA ILE A 453 -15.05 2.08 9.61
C ILE A 453 -14.20 2.90 10.58
N MET A 454 -14.71 3.08 11.79
CA MET A 454 -14.02 3.72 12.89
C MET A 454 -12.93 2.81 13.47
N PRO A 455 -11.87 3.35 14.11
CA PRO A 455 -10.79 2.52 14.68
C PRO A 455 -11.14 1.65 15.88
N ASP A 456 -12.31 1.84 16.49
CA ASP A 456 -12.92 0.91 17.45
C ASP A 456 -13.72 -0.23 16.79
N GLY A 457 -13.87 -0.18 15.45
CA GLY A 457 -14.60 -1.15 14.65
C GLY A 457 -16.06 -0.78 14.37
N GLU A 458 -16.55 0.38 14.84
CA GLU A 458 -17.89 0.85 14.50
C GLU A 458 -17.99 1.12 12.99
N VAL A 459 -19.02 0.58 12.34
CA VAL A 459 -19.31 0.82 10.92
C VAL A 459 -20.42 1.85 10.82
N ILE A 460 -20.12 2.98 10.17
CA ILE A 460 -21.03 4.11 10.00
C ILE A 460 -21.43 4.23 8.53
N GLY A 461 -22.74 4.25 8.27
CA GLY A 461 -23.33 4.25 6.93
C GLY A 461 -24.00 2.93 6.59
N ASP A 462 -24.66 2.87 5.44
CA ASP A 462 -25.46 1.73 5.00
C ASP A 462 -24.83 1.09 3.75
N PRO A 463 -23.81 0.22 3.90
CA PRO A 463 -23.21 -0.44 2.76
C PRO A 463 -24.17 -1.52 2.21
N GLU A 464 -24.24 -1.67 0.88
CA GLU A 464 -25.07 -2.70 0.24
C GLU A 464 -24.72 -4.12 0.71
N THR A 465 -23.42 -4.34 0.92
CA THR A 465 -22.87 -5.59 1.48
C THR A 465 -22.36 -5.30 2.90
N PRO A 466 -22.81 -6.04 3.93
CA PRO A 466 -22.33 -5.84 5.29
C PRO A 466 -20.82 -5.93 5.39
N ILE A 467 -20.24 -5.03 6.18
CA ILE A 467 -18.79 -4.95 6.37
C ILE A 467 -18.47 -5.33 7.81
N LEU A 468 -17.44 -6.14 8.00
CA LEU A 468 -16.91 -6.46 9.31
C LEU A 468 -15.43 -6.10 9.38
N PHE A 469 -15.11 -5.27 10.38
CA PHE A 469 -13.74 -4.95 10.73
C PHE A 469 -13.12 -6.11 11.54
N ASN A 470 -12.00 -6.63 11.07
CA ASN A 470 -11.23 -7.71 11.71
C ASN A 470 -9.81 -7.24 12.10
N GLY A 471 -9.55 -5.93 12.07
CA GLY A 471 -8.28 -5.34 12.47
C GLY A 471 -8.11 -5.22 14.00
N ARG A 472 -6.89 -4.84 14.42
CA ARG A 472 -6.58 -4.54 15.83
C ARG A 472 -5.95 -3.15 15.92
N SER A 473 -6.50 -2.28 16.76
CA SER A 473 -5.92 -0.98 17.13
C SER A 473 -5.59 -0.94 18.62
N ALA A 474 -4.38 -0.50 18.96
CA ALA A 474 -3.97 -0.30 20.36
C ALA A 474 -4.77 0.83 21.03
N ALA A 475 -5.25 1.80 20.24
CA ALA A 475 -6.03 2.96 20.70
C ALA A 475 -7.56 2.76 20.62
N SER A 476 -8.05 1.55 20.29
CA SER A 476 -9.49 1.27 20.11
C SER A 476 -10.34 1.70 21.32
N SER A 477 -9.84 1.52 22.55
CA SER A 477 -10.54 1.96 23.77
C SER A 477 -10.60 3.49 23.93
N GLY A 478 -9.71 4.23 23.27
CA GLY A 478 -9.68 5.69 23.31
C GLY A 478 -10.79 6.35 22.48
N TYR A 479 -11.43 5.63 21.56
CA TYR A 479 -12.56 6.12 20.76
C TYR A 479 -13.89 6.15 21.53
N ALA A 480 -13.83 6.18 22.87
CA ALA A 480 -15.00 6.31 23.73
C ALA A 480 -15.83 7.57 23.39
N VAL A 481 -17.11 7.55 23.78
CA VAL A 481 -18.04 8.65 23.58
C VAL A 481 -18.52 9.16 24.93
N SER A 482 -18.45 10.47 25.12
CA SER A 482 -19.08 11.19 26.22
C SER A 482 -19.78 12.44 25.68
N GLY A 483 -20.94 12.78 26.24
CA GLY A 483 -21.70 13.94 25.82
C GLY A 483 -22.37 13.78 24.45
N THR A 484 -22.59 14.89 23.76
CA THR A 484 -23.28 14.96 22.46
C THR A 484 -22.48 15.80 21.47
N ALA A 485 -22.80 15.73 20.18
CA ALA A 485 -22.15 16.57 19.18
C ALA A 485 -22.52 18.05 19.38
N GLU A 486 -23.77 18.36 19.74
CA GLU A 486 -24.19 19.71 20.12
C GLU A 486 -23.46 20.19 21.37
N GLY A 487 -23.30 19.31 22.37
CA GLY A 487 -22.51 19.61 23.56
C GLY A 487 -21.05 19.93 23.21
N TRP A 488 -20.43 19.18 22.30
CA TRP A 488 -19.08 19.45 21.80
C TRP A 488 -19.01 20.79 21.05
N ARG A 489 -19.98 21.07 20.19
CA ARG A 489 -20.10 22.34 19.45
C ARG A 489 -20.19 23.54 20.40
N ASP A 490 -21.12 23.47 21.34
CA ASP A 490 -21.50 24.59 22.21
C ASP A 490 -20.49 24.80 23.37
N SER A 491 -19.51 23.90 23.52
CA SER A 491 -18.44 24.00 24.51
C SER A 491 -17.04 24.05 23.89
N VAL A 492 -16.55 22.95 23.31
CA VAL A 492 -15.19 22.83 22.77
C VAL A 492 -15.02 23.69 21.52
N ALA A 493 -15.91 23.55 20.53
CA ALA A 493 -15.81 24.33 19.29
C ALA A 493 -16.04 25.82 19.55
N TYR A 494 -17.01 26.16 20.40
CA TYR A 494 -17.25 27.53 20.84
C TYR A 494 -15.99 28.17 21.44
N LEU A 495 -15.31 27.49 22.37
CA LEU A 495 -14.07 28.00 23.00
C LEU A 495 -12.86 28.01 22.06
N ALA A 496 -12.83 27.17 21.04
CA ALA A 496 -11.76 27.15 20.04
C ALA A 496 -11.94 28.23 18.95
N GLY A 497 -13.17 28.68 18.71
CA GLY A 497 -13.51 29.66 17.68
C GLY A 497 -12.77 30.98 17.84
N GLY A 498 -12.31 31.58 16.75
CA GLY A 498 -11.54 32.82 16.77
C GLY A 498 -10.07 32.67 17.15
N ASN A 499 -9.59 31.45 17.46
CA ASN A 499 -8.17 31.15 17.64
C ASN A 499 -7.66 30.32 16.44
N PRO A 500 -6.90 30.92 15.49
CA PRO A 500 -6.53 30.25 14.23
C PRO A 500 -5.84 28.90 14.37
N SER A 501 -4.90 28.76 15.32
CA SER A 501 -4.21 27.47 15.55
C SER A 501 -5.16 26.39 16.05
N MET A 502 -6.12 26.72 16.93
CA MET A 502 -7.11 25.76 17.44
C MET A 502 -8.09 25.35 16.33
N MET A 503 -8.56 26.32 15.55
CA MET A 503 -9.42 26.08 14.38
C MET A 503 -8.73 25.23 13.32
N LEU A 504 -7.43 25.45 13.08
CA LEU A 504 -6.60 24.61 12.21
C LEU A 504 -6.50 23.17 12.72
N GLY A 505 -6.39 22.96 14.04
CA GLY A 505 -6.41 21.63 14.64
C GLY A 505 -7.74 20.89 14.36
N VAL A 506 -8.86 21.58 14.53
CA VAL A 506 -10.19 21.05 14.18
C VAL A 506 -10.31 20.78 12.67
N ALA A 507 -9.77 21.67 11.84
CA ALA A 507 -9.74 21.48 10.39
C ALA A 507 -8.98 20.21 9.99
N ALA A 508 -7.82 19.97 10.61
CA ALA A 508 -7.02 18.76 10.40
C ALA A 508 -7.83 17.50 10.75
N ALA A 509 -8.51 17.51 11.90
CA ALA A 509 -9.38 16.41 12.33
C ALA A 509 -10.54 16.15 11.34
N LEU A 510 -11.28 17.17 10.93
CA LEU A 510 -12.42 17.03 10.01
C LEU A 510 -11.99 16.67 8.58
N SER A 511 -10.79 17.09 8.16
CA SER A 511 -10.23 16.79 6.84
C SER A 511 -9.83 15.32 6.65
N ALA A 512 -9.58 14.59 7.73
CA ALA A 512 -9.10 13.22 7.69
C ALA A 512 -10.02 12.25 6.92
N PRO A 513 -11.35 12.21 7.18
CA PRO A 513 -12.25 11.41 6.34
C PRO A 513 -12.42 12.00 4.93
N LEU A 514 -12.23 13.30 4.73
CA LEU A 514 -12.39 13.93 3.40
C LEU A 514 -11.30 13.51 2.41
N ILE A 515 -10.04 13.40 2.84
CA ILE A 515 -8.96 12.94 1.94
C ILE A 515 -9.29 11.58 1.32
N GLY A 516 -10.05 10.76 2.06
CA GLY A 516 -10.48 9.46 1.61
C GLY A 516 -11.49 9.50 0.46
N LEU A 517 -12.47 10.40 0.56
CA LEU A 517 -13.52 10.59 -0.42
C LEU A 517 -13.01 11.18 -1.74
N VAL A 518 -12.06 12.11 -1.66
CA VAL A 518 -11.49 12.78 -2.85
C VAL A 518 -10.25 12.08 -3.41
N GLY A 519 -9.73 11.06 -2.73
CA GLY A 519 -8.52 10.35 -3.17
C GLY A 519 -7.24 11.17 -3.04
N ALA A 520 -7.19 12.10 -2.08
CA ALA A 520 -6.00 12.91 -1.81
C ALA A 520 -4.95 12.12 -1.02
N ASP A 521 -3.68 12.52 -1.18
CA ASP A 521 -2.58 11.98 -0.38
C ASP A 521 -2.70 12.42 1.08
N GLY A 522 -2.30 11.54 2.00
CA GLY A 522 -2.15 11.88 3.41
C GLY A 522 -1.10 12.99 3.62
N PHE A 523 -1.31 13.80 4.65
CA PHE A 523 -0.42 14.90 5.03
C PHE A 523 -0.45 15.13 6.54
N GLY A 524 0.47 15.94 7.05
CA GLY A 524 0.51 16.30 8.45
C GLY A 524 0.47 17.80 8.66
N VAL A 525 -0.02 18.22 9.82
CA VAL A 525 0.10 19.58 10.36
C VAL A 525 0.99 19.50 11.59
N HIS A 526 2.15 20.16 11.55
CA HIS A 526 3.08 20.24 12.66
C HIS A 526 3.04 21.64 13.28
N LEU A 527 2.55 21.72 14.51
CA LEU A 527 2.48 22.95 15.27
C LEU A 527 3.74 23.07 16.14
N PHE A 528 4.51 24.15 15.95
CA PHE A 528 5.72 24.38 16.71
C PHE A 528 5.76 25.79 17.31
N GLU A 529 6.31 25.88 18.51
CA GLU A 529 6.60 27.10 19.27
C GLU A 529 7.28 26.68 20.58
N GLN A 530 7.90 27.59 21.33
CA GLN A 530 8.36 27.33 22.69
C GLN A 530 7.25 26.77 23.59
N SER A 531 7.67 26.13 24.69
CA SER A 531 6.77 25.55 25.69
C SER A 531 5.70 26.54 26.16
N SER A 532 4.49 26.01 26.45
CA SER A 532 3.31 26.77 26.94
C SER A 532 2.54 27.62 25.90
N ALA A 533 2.73 27.42 24.60
CA ALA A 533 1.94 28.08 23.56
C ALA A 533 0.52 27.48 23.34
N GLY A 534 0.24 26.29 23.89
CA GLY A 534 -1.05 25.60 23.71
C GLY A 534 -1.04 24.49 22.64
N LYS A 535 0.13 24.01 22.22
CA LYS A 535 0.29 22.97 21.17
C LYS A 535 -0.48 21.69 21.49
N THR A 536 -0.20 21.10 22.65
CA THR A 536 -0.87 19.88 23.12
C THR A 536 -2.37 20.13 23.36
N THR A 537 -2.76 21.32 23.82
CA THR A 537 -4.17 21.72 23.94
C THR A 537 -4.87 21.67 22.58
N THR A 538 -4.24 22.21 21.54
CA THR A 538 -4.78 22.18 20.16
C THR A 538 -4.89 20.76 19.62
N ALA A 539 -3.87 19.93 19.85
CA ALA A 539 -3.92 18.51 19.48
C ALA A 539 -5.05 17.77 20.22
N ASN A 540 -5.26 18.06 21.51
CA ASN A 540 -6.34 17.45 22.29
C ASN A 540 -7.74 17.89 21.82
N ILE A 541 -7.91 19.16 21.45
CA ILE A 541 -9.15 19.65 20.82
C ILE A 541 -9.45 18.84 19.56
N ALA A 542 -8.45 18.67 18.68
CA ALA A 542 -8.58 17.87 17.46
C ALA A 542 -8.94 16.40 17.76
N SER A 543 -8.25 15.76 18.71
CA SER A 543 -8.52 14.38 19.13
C SER A 543 -9.91 14.21 19.76
N SER A 544 -10.41 15.22 20.48
CA SER A 544 -11.71 15.16 21.17
C SER A 544 -12.90 14.98 20.25
N LEU A 545 -12.78 15.36 18.97
CA LEU A 545 -13.79 15.03 17.95
C LEU A 545 -14.02 13.52 17.84
N TRP A 546 -12.96 12.74 17.96
CA TRP A 546 -12.93 11.30 17.66
C TRP A 546 -13.03 10.41 18.91
N GLY A 547 -12.54 10.89 20.05
CA GLY A 547 -12.60 10.16 21.31
C GLY A 547 -11.87 10.87 22.44
N GLU A 548 -11.53 10.13 23.50
CA GLU A 548 -10.88 10.64 24.70
C GLU A 548 -9.42 11.04 24.40
N PRO A 549 -9.04 12.33 24.51
CA PRO A 549 -7.76 12.81 24.01
C PRO A 549 -6.52 12.17 24.65
N ASP A 550 -6.52 11.85 25.95
CA ASP A 550 -5.34 11.26 26.59
C ASP A 550 -5.16 9.80 26.16
N ALA A 551 -6.23 9.02 26.01
CA ALA A 551 -6.15 7.64 25.48
C ALA A 551 -5.83 7.58 23.98
N LEU A 552 -6.18 8.60 23.20
CA LEU A 552 -5.85 8.66 21.76
C LEU A 552 -4.43 9.18 21.48
N ARG A 553 -3.76 9.80 22.46
CA ARG A 553 -2.45 10.42 22.27
C ARG A 553 -1.38 9.38 21.96
N LEU A 554 -0.75 9.51 20.79
CA LEU A 554 0.47 8.78 20.43
C LEU A 554 1.67 9.73 20.50
N THR A 555 2.87 9.17 20.55
CA THR A 555 4.11 9.96 20.53
C THR A 555 5.01 9.51 19.38
N TRP A 556 5.99 10.34 19.03
CA TRP A 556 7.04 9.98 18.07
C TRP A 556 8.03 8.95 18.61
N TYR A 557 7.90 8.55 19.88
CA TYR A 557 8.70 7.50 20.51
C TYR A 557 8.21 6.11 20.07
N GLY A 558 8.60 5.72 18.85
CA GLY A 558 8.23 4.43 18.28
C GLY A 558 9.13 4.03 17.12
N THR A 559 9.12 2.74 16.79
CA THR A 559 9.78 2.28 15.55
C THR A 559 8.95 2.69 14.34
N ALA A 560 9.60 2.86 13.18
CA ALA A 560 8.88 3.15 11.93
C ALA A 560 7.80 2.08 11.59
N LEU A 561 7.98 0.84 12.06
CA LEU A 561 6.96 -0.20 11.94
C LEU A 561 5.76 0.03 12.88
N GLY A 562 6.02 0.44 14.12
CA GLY A 562 4.96 0.80 15.07
C GLY A 562 4.10 1.95 14.55
N ILE A 563 4.74 3.04 14.09
CA ILE A 563 4.04 4.18 13.48
C ILE A 563 3.28 3.78 12.22
N ALA A 564 3.82 2.89 11.39
CA ALA A 564 3.12 2.37 10.21
C ALA A 564 1.86 1.57 10.58
N ASN A 565 1.91 0.75 11.62
CA ASN A 565 0.75 -0.02 12.09
C ASN A 565 -0.33 0.91 12.66
N GLU A 566 0.05 1.94 13.41
CA GLU A 566 -0.91 2.95 13.89
C GLU A 566 -1.50 3.74 12.72
N ALA A 567 -0.71 4.11 11.71
CA ALA A 567 -1.21 4.79 10.53
C ALA A 567 -2.22 3.95 9.71
N GLU A 568 -2.02 2.62 9.66
CA GLU A 568 -2.98 1.68 9.06
C GLU A 568 -4.29 1.62 9.86
N ALA A 569 -4.20 1.63 11.19
CA ALA A 569 -5.36 1.70 12.07
C ALA A 569 -6.08 3.06 12.01
N HIS A 570 -5.44 4.09 11.44
CA HIS A 570 -5.98 5.44 11.26
C HIS A 570 -6.11 5.81 9.76
N ASN A 571 -6.38 4.82 8.90
CA ASN A 571 -6.64 5.08 7.49
C ASN A 571 -7.94 5.89 7.33
N ASP A 572 -7.88 6.97 6.54
CA ASP A 572 -8.91 8.03 6.43
C ASP A 572 -9.29 8.69 7.76
N SER A 573 -8.44 8.57 8.80
CA SER A 573 -8.68 9.11 10.14
C SER A 573 -7.55 10.02 10.61
N LEU A 574 -7.78 10.76 11.69
CA LEU A 574 -6.80 11.63 12.34
C LEU A 574 -5.77 10.78 13.09
N LEU A 575 -4.48 11.07 12.92
CA LEU A 575 -3.39 10.48 13.70
C LEU A 575 -2.72 11.55 14.60
N PRO A 576 -3.02 11.60 15.90
CA PRO A 576 -2.40 12.56 16.83
C PRO A 576 -1.03 12.07 17.32
N LEU A 577 0.04 12.79 16.97
CA LEU A 577 1.43 12.49 17.32
C LEU A 577 2.04 13.63 18.15
N ASP A 578 1.99 13.50 19.47
CA ASP A 578 2.51 14.51 20.38
C ASP A 578 4.04 14.43 20.53
N GLU A 579 4.64 15.60 20.66
CA GLU A 579 6.03 15.86 21.04
C GLU A 579 7.10 15.14 20.20
N VAL A 580 7.49 15.78 19.08
CA VAL A 580 8.61 15.33 18.23
C VAL A 580 9.92 15.19 19.03
N GLY A 581 10.14 16.02 20.06
CA GLY A 581 11.33 15.98 20.90
C GLY A 581 11.51 14.69 21.71
N GLN A 582 10.45 13.90 21.88
CA GLN A 582 10.52 12.59 22.55
C GLN A 582 10.99 11.45 21.63
N GLY A 583 11.22 11.70 20.34
CA GLY A 583 11.77 10.70 19.43
C GLY A 583 13.15 10.18 19.89
N SER A 584 13.39 8.88 19.74
CA SER A 584 14.65 8.23 20.17
C SER A 584 15.90 8.79 19.49
N SER A 585 15.76 9.29 18.26
CA SER A 585 16.78 10.04 17.54
C SER A 585 16.14 10.81 16.37
N ALA A 586 16.80 11.88 15.90
CA ALA A 586 16.37 12.62 14.70
C ALA A 586 16.22 11.70 13.47
N LYS A 587 17.03 10.63 13.39
CA LYS A 587 16.98 9.66 12.29
C LYS A 587 15.72 8.79 12.34
N ASP A 588 15.29 8.41 13.53
CA ASP A 588 14.09 7.60 13.72
C ASP A 588 12.82 8.42 13.42
N VAL A 589 12.80 9.67 13.86
CA VAL A 589 11.73 10.63 13.52
C VAL A 589 11.68 10.85 12.00
N ALA A 590 12.82 11.13 11.35
CA ALA A 590 12.86 11.30 9.89
C ALA A 590 12.34 10.06 9.14
N THR A 591 12.74 8.87 9.59
CA THR A 591 12.32 7.61 8.97
C THR A 591 10.82 7.36 9.17
N SER A 592 10.31 7.66 10.37
CA SER A 592 8.90 7.48 10.71
C SER A 592 8.01 8.48 9.97
N ALA A 593 8.39 9.76 9.94
CA ALA A 593 7.68 10.79 9.18
C ALA A 593 7.65 10.47 7.68
N TYR A 594 8.80 10.03 7.12
CA TYR A 594 8.86 9.59 5.73
C TYR A 594 7.95 8.40 5.45
N THR A 595 7.91 7.40 6.34
CA THR A 595 7.05 6.22 6.18
C THR A 595 5.58 6.62 6.25
N LEU A 596 5.21 7.38 7.28
CA LEU A 596 3.85 7.87 7.53
C LEU A 596 3.28 8.61 6.31
N PHE A 597 3.97 9.63 5.82
CA PHE A 597 3.47 10.46 4.72
C PHE A 597 3.71 9.88 3.31
N ASN A 598 4.37 8.73 3.19
CA ASN A 598 4.36 7.96 1.95
C ASN A 598 3.13 7.07 1.80
N GLY A 599 2.39 6.80 2.89
CA GLY A 599 1.17 6.01 2.84
C GLY A 599 1.38 4.53 2.51
N ALA A 600 2.57 3.99 2.75
CA ALA A 600 2.87 2.58 2.47
C ALA A 600 3.92 1.99 3.42
N GLY A 601 3.65 0.77 3.87
CA GLY A 601 4.57 -0.02 4.68
C GLY A 601 5.78 -0.51 3.89
N LYS A 602 6.75 -1.13 4.59
CA LYS A 602 7.84 -1.83 3.92
C LYS A 602 7.35 -3.18 3.38
N LEU A 603 7.82 -3.54 2.18
CA LEU A 603 7.60 -4.87 1.63
C LEU A 603 8.28 -5.92 2.52
N GLN A 604 7.51 -6.90 3.00
CA GLN A 604 7.98 -7.97 3.88
C GLN A 604 7.81 -9.33 3.18
N GLY A 605 8.75 -10.25 3.39
CA GLY A 605 8.60 -11.64 2.93
C GLY A 605 7.49 -12.37 3.70
N ALA A 606 6.76 -13.26 3.02
CA ALA A 606 5.80 -14.16 3.64
C ALA A 606 6.48 -15.47 4.08
N LYS A 607 5.99 -16.08 5.17
CA LYS A 607 6.54 -17.33 5.74
C LYS A 607 6.46 -18.50 4.74
N GLU A 608 5.42 -18.53 3.93
CA GLU A 608 5.15 -19.55 2.90
C GLU A 608 5.79 -19.21 1.54
N GLY A 609 6.64 -18.19 1.47
CA GLY A 609 7.25 -17.69 0.24
C GLY A 609 6.45 -16.56 -0.43
N GLY A 610 7.14 -15.76 -1.26
CA GLY A 610 6.58 -14.52 -1.80
C GLY A 610 6.64 -13.35 -0.81
N ASN A 611 5.86 -12.30 -1.06
CA ASN A 611 5.79 -11.12 -0.20
C ASN A 611 4.41 -11.05 0.46
N ARG A 612 4.38 -10.59 1.72
CA ARG A 612 3.15 -10.14 2.38
C ARG A 612 2.53 -9.01 1.57
N GLU A 613 1.22 -8.87 1.69
CA GLU A 613 0.50 -7.76 1.10
C GLU A 613 1.08 -6.43 1.59
N LEU A 614 1.28 -5.51 0.64
CA LEU A 614 1.82 -4.19 0.95
C LEU A 614 0.70 -3.34 1.55
N LYS A 615 0.72 -3.19 2.87
CA LYS A 615 -0.17 -2.30 3.61
C LYS A 615 -0.02 -0.86 3.13
N ARG A 616 -1.13 -0.23 2.82
CA ARG A 616 -1.24 1.17 2.40
C ARG A 616 -2.21 1.90 3.30
N TRP A 617 -1.95 3.18 3.51
CA TRP A 617 -2.83 4.05 4.29
C TRP A 617 -2.76 5.47 3.74
N ARG A 618 -3.77 6.25 4.09
CA ARG A 618 -3.78 7.71 3.96
C ARG A 618 -4.36 8.26 5.26
N THR A 619 -3.69 9.21 5.88
CA THR A 619 -4.11 9.78 7.17
C THR A 619 -3.73 11.25 7.21
N VAL A 620 -4.48 12.02 8.01
CA VAL A 620 -4.07 13.38 8.38
C VAL A 620 -3.46 13.30 9.77
N ALA A 621 -2.18 13.66 9.89
CA ALA A 621 -1.51 13.67 11.18
C ALA A 621 -1.52 15.07 11.80
N ILE A 622 -1.76 15.17 13.11
CA ILE A 622 -1.47 16.39 13.86
C ILE A 622 -0.26 16.14 14.75
N SER A 623 0.75 16.98 14.64
CA SER A 623 2.03 16.84 15.33
C SER A 623 2.38 18.10 16.09
N THR A 624 3.08 17.96 17.22
CA THR A 624 3.51 19.07 18.06
C THR A 624 5.02 18.99 18.34
N GLY A 625 5.68 20.14 18.54
CA GLY A 625 7.08 20.19 18.92
C GLY A 625 7.54 21.58 19.33
N GLU A 626 8.76 21.68 19.87
CA GLU A 626 9.33 22.99 20.25
C GLU A 626 9.94 23.77 19.07
N MET A 627 10.33 23.06 18.01
CA MET A 627 10.94 23.62 16.81
C MET A 627 10.34 22.95 15.58
N ASP A 628 10.47 23.60 14.43
CA ASP A 628 10.05 22.99 13.17
C ASP A 628 10.86 21.73 12.84
N ILE A 629 10.30 20.86 11.99
CA ILE A 629 10.93 19.58 11.67
C ILE A 629 12.27 19.75 10.95
N GLU A 630 12.47 20.82 10.18
CA GLU A 630 13.70 21.06 9.44
C GLU A 630 14.85 21.36 10.41
N THR A 631 14.60 22.26 11.36
CA THR A 631 15.52 22.59 12.45
C THR A 631 15.81 21.37 13.31
N PHE A 632 14.78 20.60 13.69
CA PHE A 632 14.95 19.39 14.51
C PHE A 632 15.87 18.35 13.83
N LEU A 633 15.64 18.07 12.55
CA LEU A 633 16.45 17.11 11.80
C LEU A 633 17.88 17.62 11.56
N SER A 634 18.04 18.91 11.30
CA SER A 634 19.35 19.54 11.09
C SER A 634 20.19 19.53 12.37
N ALA A 635 19.59 19.76 13.54
CA ALA A 635 20.27 19.62 14.83
C ALA A 635 20.79 18.19 15.08
N GLY A 636 20.10 17.19 14.52
CA GLY A 636 20.53 15.79 14.51
C GLY A 636 21.54 15.42 13.41
N GLY A 637 22.06 16.40 12.64
CA GLY A 637 23.04 16.19 11.57
C GLY A 637 22.46 15.57 10.30
N LEU A 638 21.14 15.63 10.08
CA LEU A 638 20.48 15.07 8.91
C LEU A 638 20.16 16.15 7.88
N LYS A 639 20.54 15.91 6.62
CA LYS A 639 20.15 16.80 5.51
C LYS A 639 18.70 16.53 5.13
N VAL A 640 17.87 17.56 5.24
CA VAL A 640 16.44 17.50 4.92
C VAL A 640 16.24 17.65 3.42
N LYS A 641 15.31 16.86 2.84
CA LYS A 641 14.93 16.98 1.43
C LYS A 641 13.65 17.80 1.32
N ALA A 642 13.62 18.81 0.46
CA ALA A 642 12.48 19.73 0.32
C ALA A 642 11.15 19.02 0.01
N GLY A 643 11.18 17.92 -0.77
CA GLY A 643 10.00 17.09 -1.05
C GLY A 643 9.39 16.38 0.18
N GLN A 644 10.14 16.24 1.28
CA GLN A 644 9.63 15.70 2.55
C GLN A 644 8.94 16.79 3.39
N LEU A 645 9.39 18.05 3.29
CA LEU A 645 8.85 19.17 4.05
C LEU A 645 7.43 19.55 3.61
N VAL A 646 7.10 19.41 2.32
CA VAL A 646 5.77 19.81 1.82
C VAL A 646 4.64 18.85 2.23
N ARG A 647 4.96 17.69 2.82
CA ARG A 647 3.94 16.73 3.31
C ARG A 647 3.62 16.91 4.79
N LEU A 648 4.47 17.61 5.53
CA LEU A 648 4.25 17.99 6.92
C LEU A 648 4.28 19.52 7.01
N LEU A 649 3.12 20.13 7.11
CA LEU A 649 2.95 21.58 7.16
C LEU A 649 3.48 22.08 8.51
N ASN A 650 4.69 22.66 8.52
CA ASN A 650 5.29 23.26 9.71
C ASN A 650 4.70 24.65 9.90
N ILE A 651 3.81 24.81 10.88
CA ILE A 651 3.07 26.04 11.12
C ILE A 651 3.46 26.57 12.51
N PRO A 652 4.03 27.80 12.61
CA PRO A 652 4.34 28.40 13.89
C PRO A 652 3.03 28.65 14.65
N MET A 653 3.02 28.33 15.95
CA MET A 653 1.83 28.45 16.78
C MET A 653 1.78 29.81 17.49
N GLU A 654 0.64 30.49 17.40
CA GLU A 654 0.38 31.70 18.17
C GLU A 654 -0.35 31.40 19.48
N LYS A 655 -0.13 32.24 20.50
CA LYS A 655 -0.87 32.14 21.76
C LYS A 655 -2.34 32.50 21.53
N SER A 656 -3.24 31.86 22.28
CA SER A 656 -4.66 32.18 22.21
C SER A 656 -4.93 33.65 22.57
N THR A 657 -5.83 34.27 21.83
CA THR A 657 -6.24 35.67 21.98
C THR A 657 -7.73 35.80 22.27
N ALA A 658 -8.55 34.86 21.79
CA ALA A 658 -9.97 34.79 22.10
C ALA A 658 -10.21 33.87 23.31
N PHE A 659 -10.59 34.45 24.46
CA PHE A 659 -10.85 33.73 25.72
C PHE A 659 -12.32 33.54 26.06
N HIS A 660 -13.26 34.02 25.23
CA HIS A 660 -14.70 33.81 25.38
C HIS A 660 -15.27 34.19 26.77
N GLY A 661 -14.80 35.31 27.33
CA GLY A 661 -15.24 35.79 28.65
C GLY A 661 -14.43 35.25 29.84
N LEU A 662 -13.41 34.43 29.60
CA LEU A 662 -12.50 33.93 30.64
C LEU A 662 -11.34 34.92 30.90
N GLN A 663 -10.81 34.87 32.12
CA GLN A 663 -9.89 35.90 32.62
C GLN A 663 -8.52 35.93 31.93
N ASN A 664 -8.03 34.77 31.48
CA ASN A 664 -6.70 34.63 30.88
C ASN A 664 -6.60 33.28 30.13
N GLY A 665 -5.49 33.12 29.39
CA GLY A 665 -5.24 31.90 28.62
C GLY A 665 -5.17 30.61 29.44
N LYS A 666 -4.77 30.66 30.72
CA LYS A 666 -4.78 29.47 31.59
C LYS A 666 -6.22 29.04 31.91
N ALA A 667 -7.08 29.98 32.32
CA ALA A 667 -8.49 29.71 32.56
C ALA A 667 -9.19 29.19 31.30
N HIS A 668 -8.82 29.71 30.12
CA HIS A 668 -9.29 29.22 28.82
C HIS A 668 -8.86 27.78 28.53
N ALA A 669 -7.58 27.45 28.73
CA ALA A 669 -7.08 26.08 28.57
C ALA A 669 -7.72 25.09 29.58
N ASP A 670 -7.93 25.50 30.83
CA ASP A 670 -8.59 24.69 31.85
C ASP A 670 -10.07 24.44 31.50
N ALA A 671 -10.78 25.46 31.00
CA ALA A 671 -12.17 25.35 30.55
C ALA A 671 -12.30 24.43 29.33
N LEU A 672 -11.41 24.56 28.35
CA LEU A 672 -11.34 23.63 27.21
C LEU A 672 -11.12 22.20 27.70
N LYS A 673 -10.24 22.00 28.69
CA LYS A 673 -9.99 20.68 29.27
C LYS A 673 -11.22 20.05 29.89
N GLN A 674 -11.98 20.82 30.67
CA GLN A 674 -13.25 20.32 31.21
C GLN A 674 -14.25 20.02 30.08
N ALA A 675 -14.36 20.91 29.09
CA ALA A 675 -15.29 20.76 27.99
C ALA A 675 -15.08 19.45 27.20
N TRP A 676 -13.84 19.10 26.85
CA TRP A 676 -13.58 17.86 26.11
C TRP A 676 -13.60 16.59 26.98
N ILE A 677 -13.42 16.70 28.30
CA ILE A 677 -13.63 15.57 29.21
C ILE A 677 -15.12 15.19 29.22
N GLU A 678 -15.99 16.20 29.26
CA GLU A 678 -17.45 16.00 29.27
C GLU A 678 -18.00 15.64 27.87
N ASN A 679 -17.42 16.22 26.81
CA ASN A 679 -17.88 16.07 25.43
C ASN A 679 -16.74 15.60 24.53
N HIS A 680 -16.73 14.34 24.14
CA HIS A 680 -15.77 13.79 23.17
C HIS A 680 -16.35 12.62 22.38
N GLY A 681 -15.81 12.38 21.19
CA GLY A 681 -16.13 11.24 20.31
C GLY A 681 -17.47 11.30 19.58
N ALA A 682 -18.43 12.09 20.05
CA ALA A 682 -19.75 12.23 19.42
C ALA A 682 -19.70 13.05 18.12
N ALA A 683 -19.00 14.19 18.13
CA ALA A 683 -18.95 15.12 17.00
C ALA A 683 -18.31 14.51 15.73
N GLY A 684 -17.23 13.74 15.87
CA GLY A 684 -16.58 13.05 14.75
C GLY A 684 -17.48 11.98 14.12
N ARG A 685 -18.27 11.26 14.94
CA ARG A 685 -19.24 10.27 14.44
C ARG A 685 -20.38 10.93 13.68
N GLU A 686 -20.89 12.05 14.17
CA GLU A 686 -21.90 12.82 13.44
C GLU A 686 -21.36 13.36 12.11
N TRP A 687 -20.12 13.86 12.11
CA TRP A 687 -19.44 14.30 10.89
C TRP A 687 -19.33 13.18 9.86
N VAL A 688 -18.88 11.98 10.26
CA VAL A 688 -18.79 10.82 9.38
C VAL A 688 -20.16 10.36 8.88
N LYS A 689 -21.19 10.36 9.75
CA LYS A 689 -22.58 10.06 9.34
C LYS A 689 -23.04 11.01 8.24
N TRP A 690 -22.79 12.32 8.41
CA TRP A 690 -23.12 13.31 7.39
C TRP A 690 -22.37 13.06 6.08
N LEU A 691 -21.06 12.80 6.15
CA LEU A 691 -20.23 12.50 4.98
C LEU A 691 -20.69 11.23 4.23
N ALA A 692 -21.06 10.17 4.95
CA ALA A 692 -21.53 8.93 4.35
C ALA A 692 -22.80 9.16 3.52
N ALA A 693 -23.70 10.03 3.99
CA ALA A 693 -24.92 10.42 3.29
C ALA A 693 -24.70 11.45 2.16
N HIS A 694 -23.66 12.30 2.24
CA HIS A 694 -23.46 13.46 1.35
C HIS A 694 -22.13 13.42 0.59
N GLN A 695 -21.63 12.24 0.19
CA GLN A 695 -20.30 12.10 -0.43
C GLN A 695 -20.10 12.95 -1.68
N LYS A 696 -21.14 13.16 -2.51
CA LYS A 696 -21.04 14.00 -3.72
C LYS A 696 -20.83 15.47 -3.37
N GLU A 697 -21.60 15.97 -2.40
CA GLU A 697 -21.52 17.35 -1.91
C GLU A 697 -20.16 17.61 -1.27
N ALA A 698 -19.69 16.68 -0.42
CA ALA A 698 -18.37 16.76 0.20
C ALA A 698 -17.22 16.83 -0.83
N LYS A 699 -17.29 16.02 -1.90
CA LYS A 699 -16.29 16.06 -2.99
C LYS A 699 -16.34 17.38 -3.75
N GLN A 700 -17.54 17.92 -3.99
CA GLN A 700 -17.71 19.20 -4.68
C GLN A 700 -17.15 20.35 -3.84
N ALA A 701 -17.42 20.37 -2.54
CA ALA A 701 -16.90 21.40 -1.63
C ALA A 701 -15.36 21.46 -1.63
N VAL A 702 -14.69 20.31 -1.66
CA VAL A 702 -13.23 20.25 -1.80
C VAL A 702 -12.78 20.79 -3.17
N HIS A 703 -13.45 20.41 -4.26
CA HIS A 703 -13.11 20.91 -5.59
C HIS A 703 -13.25 22.44 -5.72
N ASP A 704 -14.31 23.00 -5.13
CA ASP A 704 -14.58 24.43 -5.13
C ASP A 704 -13.51 25.18 -4.32
N ALA A 705 -13.15 24.66 -3.14
CA ALA A 705 -12.05 25.21 -2.34
C ALA A 705 -10.73 25.15 -3.12
N GLN A 706 -10.39 24.03 -3.76
CA GLN A 706 -9.16 23.92 -4.56
C GLN A 706 -9.12 24.96 -5.68
N THR A 707 -10.25 25.19 -6.36
CA THR A 707 -10.37 26.21 -7.40
C THR A 707 -10.14 27.61 -6.85
N ARG A 708 -10.72 27.92 -5.68
CA ARG A 708 -10.50 29.18 -4.96
C ARG A 708 -9.01 29.38 -4.63
N TRP A 709 -8.37 28.38 -4.03
CA TRP A 709 -6.96 28.43 -3.63
C TRP A 709 -6.00 28.64 -4.80
N ARG A 710 -6.27 28.01 -5.96
CA ARG A 710 -5.48 28.26 -7.18
C ARG A 710 -5.55 29.70 -7.66
N GLY A 711 -6.66 30.40 -7.39
CA GLY A 711 -6.82 31.82 -7.72
C GLY A 711 -6.17 32.78 -6.71
N LEU A 712 -5.95 32.35 -5.46
CA LEU A 712 -5.35 33.18 -4.41
C LEU A 712 -3.83 33.25 -4.50
N ILE A 713 -3.19 32.21 -5.04
CA ILE A 713 -1.73 32.09 -5.02
C ILE A 713 -1.15 32.68 -6.30
N PRO A 714 -0.22 33.65 -6.18
CA PRO A 714 0.47 34.22 -7.33
C PRO A 714 1.16 33.15 -8.19
N ALA A 715 1.09 33.29 -9.52
CA ALA A 715 1.60 32.30 -10.47
C ALA A 715 3.15 32.19 -10.50
N ASP A 716 3.85 33.16 -9.90
CA ASP A 716 5.30 33.20 -9.75
C ASP A 716 5.79 32.45 -8.51
N TYR A 717 4.89 32.02 -7.62
CA TYR A 717 5.26 31.20 -6.47
C TYR A 717 5.72 29.81 -6.92
N GLY A 718 6.65 29.23 -6.15
CA GLY A 718 7.21 27.92 -6.46
C GLY A 718 6.15 26.82 -6.50
N GLU A 719 6.37 25.80 -7.34
CA GLU A 719 5.45 24.64 -7.48
C GLU A 719 5.16 23.93 -6.13
N GLN A 720 6.11 24.01 -5.18
CA GLN A 720 5.95 23.49 -3.82
C GLN A 720 4.82 24.20 -3.06
N VAL A 721 4.71 25.53 -3.19
CA VAL A 721 3.65 26.32 -2.55
C VAL A 721 2.29 25.98 -3.14
N HIS A 722 2.20 25.86 -4.47
CA HIS A 722 0.96 25.41 -5.13
C HIS A 722 0.53 24.01 -4.68
N ARG A 723 1.45 23.07 -4.49
CA ARG A 723 1.12 21.73 -3.96
C ARG A 723 0.66 21.76 -2.50
N VAL A 724 1.16 22.70 -1.70
CA VAL A 724 0.75 22.87 -0.31
C VAL A 724 -0.63 23.50 -0.21
N ALA A 725 -0.94 24.44 -1.10
CA ALA A 725 -2.26 25.07 -1.23
C ALA A 725 -3.40 24.07 -1.33
N GLU A 726 -3.21 23.01 -2.11
CA GLU A 726 -4.19 21.95 -2.29
C GLU A 726 -4.55 21.27 -0.95
N ARG A 727 -3.64 21.23 0.04
CA ARG A 727 -3.94 20.73 1.41
C ARG A 727 -4.73 21.75 2.22
N PHE A 728 -4.38 23.02 2.13
CA PHE A 728 -5.14 24.10 2.77
C PHE A 728 -6.57 24.22 2.22
N ALA A 729 -6.76 23.93 0.93
CA ALA A 729 -8.08 23.80 0.33
C ALA A 729 -8.93 22.70 0.98
N ILE A 730 -8.34 21.54 1.28
CA ILE A 730 -9.04 20.45 1.98
C ILE A 730 -9.36 20.86 3.43
N LEU A 731 -8.43 21.52 4.12
CA LEU A 731 -8.65 22.02 5.48
C LEU A 731 -9.79 23.05 5.54
N GLU A 732 -9.85 23.98 4.58
CA GLU A 732 -10.97 24.92 4.48
C GLU A 732 -12.28 24.21 4.18
N ALA A 733 -12.30 23.33 3.17
CA ALA A 733 -13.51 22.59 2.80
C ALA A 733 -14.05 21.80 3.99
N ALA A 734 -13.17 21.25 4.84
CA ALA A 734 -13.53 20.56 6.06
C ALA A 734 -14.25 21.47 7.07
N LEU A 735 -13.73 22.67 7.33
CA LEU A 735 -14.38 23.61 8.26
C LEU A 735 -15.69 24.18 7.72
N VAL A 736 -15.70 24.58 6.44
CA VAL A 736 -16.89 25.17 5.80
C VAL A 736 -18.03 24.16 5.73
N THR A 737 -17.72 22.92 5.31
CA THR A 737 -18.73 21.85 5.23
C THR A 737 -19.11 21.33 6.63
N GLY A 738 -18.17 21.38 7.58
CA GLY A 738 -18.37 20.99 8.98
C GLY A 738 -19.03 22.06 9.86
N ALA A 739 -19.61 23.12 9.28
CA ALA A 739 -20.21 24.23 10.03
C ALA A 739 -21.32 23.78 11.01
N SER A 740 -22.06 22.72 10.70
CA SER A 740 -23.05 22.16 11.64
C SER A 740 -22.43 21.53 12.90
N ILE A 741 -21.19 21.04 12.77
CA ILE A 741 -20.41 20.39 13.83
C ILE A 741 -19.68 21.43 14.68
N THR A 742 -19.13 22.48 14.05
CA THR A 742 -18.32 23.50 14.73
C THR A 742 -19.13 24.71 15.18
N GLY A 743 -20.24 25.01 14.51
CA GLY A 743 -21.00 26.26 14.71
C GLY A 743 -20.30 27.50 14.14
N TRP A 744 -19.18 27.36 13.44
CA TRP A 744 -18.45 28.48 12.86
C TRP A 744 -19.00 28.86 11.50
N ASP A 745 -19.05 30.16 11.21
CA ASP A 745 -19.44 30.62 9.88
C ASP A 745 -18.33 30.38 8.83
N GLU A 746 -18.73 30.46 7.57
CA GLU A 746 -17.87 30.21 6.41
C GLU A 746 -16.69 31.20 6.34
N GLN A 747 -16.89 32.46 6.69
CA GLN A 747 -15.85 33.48 6.59
C GLN A 747 -14.81 33.31 7.70
N ALA A 748 -15.24 33.10 8.95
CA ALA A 748 -14.35 32.81 10.07
C ALA A 748 -13.50 31.56 9.80
N SER A 749 -14.11 30.52 9.20
CA SER A 749 -13.42 29.30 8.79
C SER A 749 -12.34 29.59 7.74
N ARG A 750 -12.65 30.36 6.70
CA ARG A 750 -11.69 30.76 5.66
C ARG A 750 -10.54 31.60 6.21
N ASP A 751 -10.85 32.57 7.06
CA ASP A 751 -9.87 33.49 7.62
C ASP A 751 -8.85 32.74 8.50
N ALA A 752 -9.31 31.78 9.32
CA ALA A 752 -8.43 30.97 10.16
C ALA A 752 -7.45 30.10 9.34
N ILE A 753 -7.93 29.49 8.24
CA ILE A 753 -7.09 28.67 7.36
C ILE A 753 -6.14 29.55 6.54
N GLN A 754 -6.60 30.71 6.05
CA GLN A 754 -5.76 31.66 5.34
C GLN A 754 -4.67 32.24 6.25
N HIS A 755 -4.99 32.58 7.51
CA HIS A 755 -4.02 33.01 8.51
C HIS A 755 -2.92 31.97 8.69
N SER A 756 -3.31 30.70 8.88
CA SER A 756 -2.37 29.59 9.02
C SER A 756 -1.50 29.39 7.78
N PHE A 757 -2.06 29.56 6.58
CA PHE A 757 -1.28 29.51 5.34
C PHE A 757 -0.28 30.65 5.22
N ASN A 758 -0.69 31.88 5.58
CA ASN A 758 0.20 33.02 5.53
C ASN A 758 1.37 32.86 6.52
N ALA A 759 1.10 32.34 7.72
CA ALA A 759 2.14 31.97 8.68
C ALA A 759 3.07 30.88 8.12
N TRP A 760 2.54 29.88 7.44
CA TRP A 760 3.34 28.85 6.77
C TRP A 760 4.21 29.43 5.64
N VAL A 761 3.66 30.28 4.77
CA VAL A 761 4.40 30.91 3.66
C VAL A 761 5.52 31.81 4.18
N LYS A 762 5.27 32.55 5.26
CA LYS A 762 6.30 33.39 5.90
C LYS A 762 7.52 32.58 6.33
N GLU A 763 7.29 31.38 6.86
CA GLU A 763 8.35 30.51 7.37
C GLU A 763 8.98 29.63 6.28
N PHE A 764 8.18 29.21 5.29
CA PHE A 764 8.65 28.37 4.19
C PHE A 764 9.33 29.17 3.07
N GLY A 765 8.90 30.41 2.85
CA GLY A 765 9.23 31.23 1.69
C GLY A 765 8.30 31.01 0.49
N THR A 766 8.46 31.84 -0.53
CA THR A 766 7.65 31.79 -1.77
C THR A 766 8.36 31.07 -2.92
N GLY A 767 9.68 30.93 -2.83
CA GLY A 767 10.53 30.33 -3.86
C GLY A 767 10.75 28.81 -3.71
N ASN A 768 11.57 28.25 -4.58
CA ASN A 768 11.99 26.85 -4.47
C ASN A 768 13.10 26.72 -3.41
N LYS A 769 12.82 26.06 -2.28
CA LYS A 769 13.80 25.86 -1.19
C LYS A 769 15.11 25.21 -1.66
N GLU A 770 15.07 24.29 -2.62
CA GLU A 770 16.30 23.68 -3.13
C GLU A 770 17.16 24.71 -3.88
N HIS A 771 16.55 25.66 -4.60
CA HIS A 771 17.28 26.72 -5.27
C HIS A 771 17.86 27.72 -4.27
N GLN A 772 17.11 28.08 -3.23
CA GLN A 772 17.59 28.97 -2.18
C GLN A 772 18.79 28.38 -1.44
N GLN A 773 18.72 27.11 -1.03
CA GLN A 773 19.86 26.40 -0.41
C GLN A 773 21.10 26.36 -1.32
N ILE A 774 20.91 26.25 -2.65
CA ILE A 774 22.02 26.28 -3.62
C ILE A 774 22.70 27.66 -3.62
N ILE A 775 21.91 28.73 -3.61
CA ILE A 775 22.39 30.12 -3.57
C ILE A 775 23.17 30.36 -2.28
N GLU A 776 22.54 30.09 -1.12
CA GLU A 776 23.13 30.28 0.20
C GLU A 776 24.45 29.48 0.36
N GLN A 777 24.49 28.23 -0.13
CA GLN A 777 25.70 27.41 -0.08
C GLN A 777 26.84 27.99 -0.94
N CYS A 778 26.52 28.54 -2.12
CA CYS A 778 27.51 29.19 -2.97
C CYS A 778 28.05 30.47 -2.34
N GLU A 779 27.16 31.32 -1.82
CA GLU A 779 27.50 32.58 -1.17
C GLU A 779 28.32 32.35 0.10
N ALA A 780 27.94 31.37 0.93
CA ALA A 780 28.69 30.99 2.12
C ALA A 780 30.14 30.60 1.78
N PHE A 781 30.34 29.84 0.70
CA PHE A 781 31.68 29.49 0.22
C PHE A 781 32.47 30.72 -0.26
N LEU A 782 31.83 31.61 -1.04
CA LEU A 782 32.48 32.83 -1.53
C LEU A 782 32.81 33.81 -0.41
N ASN A 783 31.95 33.93 0.60
CA ASN A 783 32.19 34.80 1.76
C ASN A 783 33.31 34.24 2.65
N ALA A 784 33.36 32.92 2.88
CA ALA A 784 34.39 32.29 3.69
C ALA A 784 35.77 32.24 2.98
N TYR A 785 35.77 32.00 1.66
CA TYR A 785 36.98 31.62 0.92
C TYR A 785 37.31 32.48 -0.29
N GLY A 786 36.41 33.39 -0.70
CA GLY A 786 36.55 34.20 -1.91
C GLY A 786 37.81 35.06 -1.92
N LEU A 787 38.27 35.53 -0.74
CA LEU A 787 39.49 36.34 -0.65
C LEU A 787 40.76 35.55 -0.34
N SER A 788 40.64 34.34 0.24
CA SER A 788 41.76 33.56 0.77
C SER A 788 42.19 32.43 -0.16
N ARG A 789 41.26 31.82 -0.91
CA ARG A 789 41.53 30.67 -1.79
C ARG A 789 41.51 31.02 -3.29
N PHE A 790 41.23 32.26 -3.66
CA PHE A 790 41.25 32.72 -5.06
C PHE A 790 42.38 33.72 -5.32
N ALA A 791 43.27 33.39 -6.25
CA ALA A 791 44.39 34.25 -6.62
C ALA A 791 43.90 35.50 -7.39
N PRO A 792 44.38 36.72 -7.06
CA PRO A 792 44.01 37.92 -7.80
C PRO A 792 44.55 37.90 -9.23
N LEU A 793 43.81 38.49 -10.16
CA LEU A 793 44.22 38.74 -11.54
C LEU A 793 44.16 40.25 -11.86
N PRO A 794 45.29 40.90 -12.20
CA PRO A 794 46.66 40.35 -12.31
C PRO A 794 47.23 39.92 -10.95
N TYR A 795 48.23 39.04 -11.01
CA TYR A 795 48.81 38.39 -9.85
C TYR A 795 49.61 39.36 -8.96
N ASP A 796 49.39 39.28 -7.65
CA ASP A 796 50.12 40.06 -6.63
C ASP A 796 51.02 39.13 -5.79
N PRO A 797 52.36 39.27 -5.85
CA PRO A 797 53.29 38.50 -5.03
C PRO A 797 53.02 38.56 -3.52
N ALA A 798 52.41 39.63 -3.01
CA ALA A 798 52.05 39.76 -1.59
C ALA A 798 50.93 38.79 -1.16
N SER A 799 50.23 38.17 -2.11
CA SER A 799 49.16 37.21 -1.85
C SER A 799 49.66 35.77 -1.64
N LEU A 800 50.98 35.51 -1.70
CA LEU A 800 51.55 34.17 -1.49
C LEU A 800 51.94 33.89 -0.03
N PRO A 801 51.88 32.61 0.40
CA PRO A 801 51.33 31.46 -0.32
C PRO A 801 49.81 31.33 -0.16
N ILE A 802 49.10 30.96 -1.24
CA ILE A 802 47.68 30.61 -1.18
C ILE A 802 47.54 29.11 -0.93
N SER A 803 46.92 28.74 0.20
CA SER A 803 46.60 27.34 0.50
C SER A 803 45.33 26.90 -0.22
N ASN A 804 45.31 25.65 -0.72
CA ASN A 804 44.13 25.02 -1.33
C ASN A 804 43.43 25.87 -2.41
N LEU A 805 44.20 26.37 -3.38
CA LEU A 805 43.75 27.27 -4.45
C LEU A 805 42.47 26.76 -5.15
N ALA A 806 41.40 27.53 -5.04
CA ALA A 806 40.05 27.27 -5.57
C ALA A 806 39.82 27.83 -6.99
N GLY A 807 40.63 28.81 -7.39
CA GLY A 807 40.51 29.48 -8.67
C GLY A 807 41.17 30.85 -8.68
N TYR A 808 40.65 31.74 -9.54
CA TYR A 808 41.13 33.11 -9.69
C TYR A 808 40.01 34.13 -9.49
N ARG A 809 40.32 35.33 -9.02
CA ARG A 809 39.37 36.43 -8.85
C ARG A 809 39.79 37.69 -9.60
N LYS A 810 38.82 38.43 -10.11
CA LYS A 810 39.02 39.70 -10.81
C LYS A 810 37.84 40.64 -10.58
N ARG A 811 38.08 41.94 -10.35
CA ARG A 811 37.01 42.95 -10.38
C ARG A 811 36.53 43.20 -11.81
N LYS A 812 35.22 43.41 -12.02
CA LYS A 812 34.69 43.74 -13.36
C LYS A 812 35.20 45.07 -13.91
N SER A 813 35.47 46.05 -13.05
CA SER A 813 36.05 47.35 -13.42
C SER A 813 37.07 47.82 -12.38
N ASN A 814 37.77 48.93 -12.66
CA ASN A 814 38.79 49.50 -11.77
C ASN A 814 38.20 50.37 -10.64
N HIS A 815 36.87 50.45 -10.51
CA HIS A 815 36.22 51.09 -9.37
C HIS A 815 36.22 50.13 -8.17
N ASP A 816 36.40 50.67 -6.96
CA ASP A 816 36.47 49.85 -5.74
C ASP A 816 35.17 49.07 -5.48
N ASP A 817 34.03 49.63 -5.90
CA ASP A 817 32.69 49.06 -5.74
C ASP A 817 32.31 48.04 -6.84
N ALA A 818 33.22 47.72 -7.76
CA ALA A 818 32.94 46.82 -8.86
C ALA A 818 32.82 45.35 -8.39
N PRO A 819 31.76 44.61 -8.80
CA PRO A 819 31.55 43.26 -8.33
C PRO A 819 32.71 42.32 -8.73
N MET A 820 33.06 41.45 -7.80
CA MET A 820 34.09 40.43 -7.99
C MET A 820 33.57 39.28 -8.85
N VAL A 821 34.39 38.86 -9.80
CA VAL A 821 34.19 37.67 -10.63
C VAL A 821 35.19 36.60 -10.20
N PHE A 822 34.69 35.41 -9.93
CA PHE A 822 35.44 34.24 -9.49
C PHE A 822 35.47 33.19 -10.60
N TYR A 823 36.66 32.92 -11.14
CA TYR A 823 36.94 31.85 -12.09
C TYR A 823 37.30 30.59 -11.31
N THR A 824 36.28 29.81 -10.96
CA THR A 824 36.38 28.65 -10.06
C THR A 824 36.77 27.39 -10.82
N PHE A 825 37.72 26.63 -10.28
CA PHE A 825 38.10 25.35 -10.88
C PHE A 825 36.96 24.33 -10.83
N PRO A 826 36.81 23.45 -11.85
CA PRO A 826 35.74 22.46 -11.89
C PRO A 826 35.74 21.53 -10.68
N ALA A 827 36.91 21.07 -10.24
CA ALA A 827 37.01 20.18 -9.08
C ALA A 827 36.51 20.85 -7.79
N THR A 828 36.87 22.11 -7.56
CA THR A 828 36.41 22.87 -6.39
C THR A 828 34.92 23.15 -6.47
N PHE A 829 34.44 23.60 -7.63
CA PHE A 829 33.00 23.83 -7.82
C PHE A 829 32.19 22.54 -7.59
N GLU A 830 32.60 21.42 -8.17
CA GLU A 830 31.81 20.17 -8.15
C GLU A 830 31.92 19.40 -6.82
N LYS A 831 33.08 19.44 -6.16
CA LYS A 831 33.32 18.63 -4.94
C LYS A 831 33.14 19.41 -3.65
N GLU A 832 33.34 20.73 -3.67
CA GLU A 832 33.30 21.58 -2.47
C GLU A 832 32.09 22.51 -2.50
N ILE A 833 31.92 23.31 -3.56
CA ILE A 833 30.84 24.30 -3.61
C ILE A 833 29.48 23.62 -3.83
N ALA A 834 29.37 22.73 -4.80
CA ALA A 834 28.17 21.95 -5.11
C ALA A 834 28.08 20.65 -4.27
N HIS A 835 28.81 20.57 -3.15
CA HIS A 835 28.84 19.38 -2.32
C HIS A 835 27.43 18.95 -1.88
N GLY A 836 27.11 17.68 -2.10
CA GLY A 836 25.79 17.13 -1.76
C GLY A 836 24.66 17.49 -2.75
N PHE A 837 24.99 18.06 -3.92
CA PHE A 837 24.06 18.36 -5.01
C PHE A 837 24.58 17.83 -6.36
N ASN A 838 23.71 17.69 -7.35
CA ASN A 838 24.14 17.44 -8.72
C ASN A 838 24.72 18.73 -9.31
N ALA A 839 26.02 18.74 -9.65
CA ALA A 839 26.72 19.95 -10.09
C ALA A 839 26.06 20.66 -11.30
N ARG A 840 25.43 19.93 -12.21
CA ARG A 840 24.76 20.53 -13.37
C ARG A 840 23.45 21.22 -12.98
N GLN A 841 22.71 20.66 -12.03
CA GLN A 841 21.52 21.30 -11.47
C GLN A 841 21.91 22.51 -10.61
N PHE A 842 22.97 22.37 -9.80
CA PHE A 842 23.53 23.45 -9.00
C PHE A 842 23.93 24.65 -9.87
N ALA A 843 24.69 24.40 -10.94
CA ALA A 843 25.09 25.46 -11.87
C ALA A 843 23.89 26.10 -12.59
N ARG A 844 22.84 25.32 -12.91
CA ARG A 844 21.61 25.85 -13.51
C ARG A 844 20.88 26.81 -12.57
N ALA A 845 20.75 26.44 -11.30
CA ALA A 845 20.08 27.28 -10.31
C ALA A 845 20.84 28.58 -10.07
N LEU A 846 22.17 28.52 -9.96
CA LEU A 846 23.01 29.73 -9.85
C LEU A 846 22.95 30.61 -11.12
N ALA A 847 22.86 30.00 -12.31
CA ALA A 847 22.70 30.77 -13.56
C ALA A 847 21.36 31.50 -13.61
N ALA A 848 20.28 30.82 -13.23
CA ALA A 848 18.95 31.43 -13.15
C ALA A 848 18.88 32.57 -12.12
N ALA A 849 19.68 32.49 -11.05
CA ALA A 849 19.80 33.54 -10.03
C ALA A 849 20.85 34.62 -10.37
N GLY A 850 21.49 34.57 -11.53
CA GLY A 850 22.51 35.55 -11.94
C GLY A 850 23.88 35.43 -11.25
N LEU A 851 24.05 34.47 -10.33
CA LEU A 851 25.30 34.20 -9.60
C LEU A 851 26.34 33.44 -10.44
N LEU A 852 25.91 32.78 -11.53
CA LEU A 852 26.79 32.06 -12.46
C LEU A 852 26.59 32.60 -13.89
N SER A 853 27.70 32.93 -14.56
CA SER A 853 27.66 33.35 -15.96
C SER A 853 27.53 32.14 -16.89
N GLU A 854 26.60 32.23 -17.84
CA GLU A 854 26.44 31.23 -18.89
C GLU A 854 27.45 31.44 -20.04
N PRO A 855 27.99 30.36 -20.63
CA PRO A 855 28.89 30.46 -21.79
C PRO A 855 28.15 30.99 -23.03
N SER A 856 28.85 31.77 -23.84
CA SER A 856 28.35 32.27 -25.14
C SER A 856 27.97 31.17 -26.15
N SER A 857 28.43 29.93 -25.93
CA SER A 857 28.07 28.76 -26.75
C SER A 857 26.69 28.19 -26.45
N GLY A 858 26.05 28.60 -25.35
CA GLY A 858 24.77 28.05 -24.88
C GLY A 858 24.82 26.57 -24.47
N ARG A 859 26.02 25.96 -24.37
CA ARG A 859 26.19 24.54 -24.02
C ARG A 859 27.01 24.38 -22.74
N GLY A 860 26.38 23.82 -21.71
CA GLY A 860 27.01 23.59 -20.41
C GLY A 860 27.13 24.88 -19.59
N TYR A 861 27.88 24.83 -18.50
CA TYR A 861 28.05 25.95 -17.56
C TYR A 861 29.53 26.30 -17.30
N GLN A 862 30.45 25.65 -18.01
CA GLN A 862 31.89 25.93 -17.94
C GLN A 862 32.30 26.84 -19.10
N GLN A 863 33.22 27.75 -18.81
CA GLN A 863 33.79 28.68 -19.78
C GLN A 863 35.32 28.64 -19.75
N LYS A 864 35.97 29.24 -20.76
CA LYS A 864 37.42 29.42 -20.73
C LYS A 864 37.79 30.59 -19.83
N SER A 865 38.77 30.37 -18.94
CA SER A 865 39.37 31.45 -18.15
C SER A 865 40.05 32.49 -19.04
N PRO A 866 40.32 33.70 -18.52
CA PRO A 866 41.34 34.59 -19.08
C PRO A 866 42.67 33.84 -19.25
N ARG A 867 43.53 34.32 -20.15
CA ARG A 867 44.89 33.77 -20.28
C ARG A 867 45.70 34.12 -19.03
N ILE A 868 46.12 33.08 -18.32
CA ILE A 868 46.94 33.17 -17.10
C ILE A 868 48.22 32.43 -17.44
N ASP A 869 49.35 33.14 -17.46
CA ASP A 869 50.66 32.63 -17.86
C ASP A 869 50.65 31.84 -19.19
N GLY A 870 49.89 32.36 -20.17
CA GLY A 870 49.77 31.77 -21.51
C GLY A 870 48.82 30.56 -21.60
N ARG A 871 48.21 30.12 -20.49
CA ARG A 871 47.27 28.98 -20.46
C ARG A 871 45.83 29.44 -20.28
N GLN A 872 44.89 28.68 -20.86
CA GLN A 872 43.46 28.81 -20.59
C GLN A 872 42.91 27.47 -20.11
N ILE A 873 42.08 27.52 -19.09
CA ILE A 873 41.48 26.35 -18.46
C ILE A 873 39.95 26.48 -18.43
N ASN A 874 39.25 25.37 -18.30
CA ASN A 874 37.80 25.39 -18.11
C ASN A 874 37.49 25.73 -16.65
N VAL A 875 36.56 26.65 -16.44
CA VAL A 875 36.16 27.17 -15.12
C VAL A 875 34.66 27.41 -15.07
N TYR A 876 34.10 27.38 -13.87
CA TYR A 876 32.78 27.96 -13.59
C TYR A 876 32.98 29.43 -13.21
N VAL A 877 32.21 30.34 -13.80
CA VAL A 877 32.38 31.78 -13.60
C VAL A 877 31.29 32.26 -12.65
N LEU A 878 31.64 32.42 -11.38
CA LEU A 878 30.75 32.93 -10.34
C LEU A 878 30.91 34.43 -10.18
N GLN A 879 29.86 35.11 -9.74
CA GLN A 879 29.85 36.55 -9.52
C GLN A 879 29.13 36.85 -8.21
N GLN A 880 29.63 37.81 -7.42
CA GLN A 880 28.82 38.39 -6.35
C GLN A 880 27.79 39.31 -6.99
N VAL A 881 26.51 39.08 -6.69
CA VAL A 881 25.45 40.05 -7.01
C VAL A 881 25.64 41.23 -6.06
N ALA A 882 25.63 42.46 -6.58
CA ALA A 882 25.63 43.63 -5.72
C ALA A 882 24.29 43.64 -4.95
N GLU A 883 24.31 43.96 -3.66
CA GLU A 883 23.07 44.29 -2.94
C GLU A 883 22.40 45.42 -3.72
N GLU A 884 21.28 45.14 -4.38
CA GLU A 884 20.38 46.20 -4.81
C GLU A 884 19.95 46.87 -3.51
N GLY A 885 20.45 48.08 -3.27
CA GLY A 885 19.98 48.90 -2.16
C GLY A 885 18.46 49.00 -2.28
N GLU A 886 17.77 48.66 -1.19
CA GLU A 886 16.35 48.94 -1.04
C GLU A 886 16.14 50.45 -1.28
N GLU A 887 15.63 50.82 -2.46
CA GLU A 887 14.92 52.09 -2.71
C GLU A 887 13.41 51.87 -2.67
#